data_AF-A0A0Q2LUX8-F1
#
_entry.id   AF-A0A0Q2LUX8-F1
#
_cell.length_a   1.000
_cell.length_b   1.000
_cell.length_c   1.000
_cell.angle_alpha   90.00
_cell.angle_beta   90.00
_cell.angle_gamma   90.00
#
_symmetry.space_group_name_H-M   'P 1'
#
loop_
_entity.id
_entity.type
_entity.pdbx_description
1 polymer ?
#
loop_
_entity_poly.entity_id
_entity_poly.type
_entity_poly.pdbx_seq_one_letter_code
_entity_poly.pdbx_strand_id
1 'polypeptide(L)'
;MSLLIATPEFMAATAADLTRVGWAVSEANAAAAMATSALAAAAGDEVSTAIAALFGNHGQEYQAAGARVAAFHEQFVAALTGAAQSYATAEVAGAGQLLSHAVNGPAQALLGRPLIGNGADGTSPGQAGGAGGLLWGNGGNGAAGAADGVSGGAGGAAGLIGRGGTGGMGGAGATGGAGGRGGWLLGTGGTGGAGGVALTAGAVGGTGGNGGTGGMLWGNGGAGGAGGTAVTLDALGGAAGISGVTGGPGTGASGTPGGVGGNGGTGGDGGSGGWLAGNGGFGGTGGVGGMGGAGGAGGGGADALLAGATGHAGGNGGDGGSGGAGGEGGKGGSGGLFGVDRGHAAGGAGGAGGGGGVAGNGGAGGDGVAGNVNGGAGGQGGNPGTGGAGGAGGSGATAGAHGLAPTSGGDGGTGGRGADADTPGGTGGAGGKGGDGGLVGSGGTGGRGGNGAAGAAGADATTPGAKGSTGHTGGSGGAGGAGGDGGTRAGDGGSGGTGGTGGDGGSGGSGARGADASALGGAGNEGGDGGAGGTGGDGGNGGVGGAARSATGQAGGRGAGGTGGTGGTGGIAGDGGNGANGVASINGGTGGAGGNGGDPGAGGAGGCGGAGSTIGKQGATGGAHTSGGNGGNGGSGANATATGIGGAAGGIGGNGGLVGNGGAGGTGGNGATGSNGEPAATPGATGNFGGTGGTGGSGGRGGNGGALAGDGGVGGAGGAGGDGGTGGVGGRGADGTTPGSAGKAGGNGGTGGAGGAGGAGGAGGAAQSAAGHAGAQGVGGAGGNGGTGGIAGDGGAGATGAMTVNGGVGGTGGAGGDPGTGGTGGAGGTGSTTGKSGTTGNDAVTGGNGGRGGDGANATTLAGTGAAGGKGGDGGLVGNGGTGGTGGTGGTGVAGDSAVAFGDSGNPGQTGGTGGTGGVGGNGGARAGNGGAGGTGGTGGIGGVGGAGGNGQSGLPGLINADGSGQTGGSGGRGGTGGGGGVGGAGGQ
;
A
#
# COMPACT_ATOMS: atom_id res chain seq x y z
N MET A 1 -39.89 65.38 -71.05
CA MET A 1 -38.49 64.86 -71.11
C MET A 1 -38.11 64.74 -72.57
N SER A 2 -36.88 65.08 -72.96
CA SER A 2 -36.46 65.25 -74.36
C SER A 2 -36.87 64.06 -75.24
N LEU A 3 -37.46 64.33 -76.41
CA LEU A 3 -37.77 63.31 -77.40
C LEU A 3 -36.44 62.76 -77.98
N LEU A 4 -35.97 61.64 -77.43
CA LEU A 4 -34.89 60.88 -78.05
C LEU A 4 -35.52 60.08 -79.20
N ILE A 5 -35.31 60.49 -80.45
CA ILE A 5 -35.73 59.70 -81.62
C ILE A 5 -34.59 58.73 -81.93
N ALA A 6 -34.74 57.47 -81.55
CA ALA A 6 -33.86 56.37 -81.94
C ALA A 6 -34.54 55.54 -83.03
N THR A 7 -33.85 55.26 -84.14
CA THR A 7 -34.35 54.42 -85.25
C THR A 7 -33.73 53.01 -85.17
N PRO A 8 -34.47 52.00 -84.67
CA PRO A 8 -33.92 50.66 -84.39
C PRO A 8 -33.29 49.97 -85.62
N GLU A 9 -33.81 50.24 -86.82
CA GLU A 9 -33.32 49.66 -88.07
C GLU A 9 -31.89 50.11 -88.40
N PHE A 10 -31.56 51.38 -88.16
CA PHE A 10 -30.20 51.90 -88.38
C PHE A 10 -29.21 51.35 -87.36
N MET A 11 -29.64 51.15 -86.11
CA MET A 11 -28.79 50.56 -85.07
C MET A 11 -28.48 49.09 -85.35
N ALA A 12 -29.48 48.31 -85.80
CA ALA A 12 -29.29 46.90 -86.17
C ALA A 12 -28.37 46.74 -87.39
N ALA A 13 -28.50 47.58 -88.42
CA ALA A 13 -27.61 47.57 -89.58
C ALA A 13 -26.17 47.91 -89.19
N THR A 14 -25.97 48.93 -88.35
CA THR A 14 -24.65 49.32 -87.85
C THR A 14 -24.00 48.21 -87.02
N ALA A 15 -24.78 47.53 -86.17
CA ALA A 15 -24.27 46.40 -85.38
C ALA A 15 -23.84 45.23 -86.27
N ALA A 16 -24.59 44.91 -87.33
CA ALA A 16 -24.21 43.85 -88.28
C ALA A 16 -22.92 44.17 -89.05
N ASP A 17 -22.71 45.43 -89.44
CA ASP A 17 -21.46 45.86 -90.06
C ASP A 17 -20.28 45.80 -89.08
N LEU A 18 -20.49 46.19 -87.83
CA LEU A 18 -19.48 46.08 -86.78
C LEU A 18 -19.15 44.61 -86.44
N THR A 19 -20.11 43.69 -86.46
CA THR A 19 -19.83 42.24 -86.34
C THR A 19 -18.90 41.79 -87.46
N ARG A 20 -19.19 42.19 -88.71
CA ARG A 20 -18.39 41.80 -89.88
C ARG A 20 -16.96 42.32 -89.78
N VAL A 21 -16.77 43.56 -89.31
CA VAL A 21 -15.43 44.12 -89.03
C VAL A 21 -14.72 43.34 -87.92
N GLY A 22 -15.41 43.03 -86.82
CA GLY A 22 -14.84 42.28 -85.70
C GLY A 22 -14.34 40.88 -86.10
N TRP A 23 -15.11 40.18 -86.94
CA TRP A 23 -14.73 38.86 -87.46
C TRP A 23 -13.49 38.94 -88.36
N ALA A 24 -13.45 39.88 -89.30
CA ALA A 24 -12.32 40.05 -90.20
C ALA A 24 -11.01 40.36 -89.44
N VAL A 25 -11.09 41.19 -88.40
CA VAL A 25 -9.92 41.53 -87.56
C VAL A 25 -9.50 40.36 -86.68
N SER A 26 -10.44 39.64 -86.07
CA SER A 26 -10.15 38.47 -85.23
C SER A 26 -9.50 37.34 -86.05
N GLU A 27 -10.01 37.08 -87.26
CA GLU A 27 -9.45 36.07 -88.16
C GLU A 27 -8.03 36.45 -88.62
N ALA A 28 -7.79 37.72 -88.97
CA ALA A 28 -6.46 38.19 -89.30
C ALA A 28 -5.47 38.04 -88.14
N ASN A 29 -5.89 38.34 -86.90
CA ASN A 29 -5.06 38.18 -85.71
C ASN A 29 -4.77 36.71 -85.38
N ALA A 30 -5.77 35.83 -85.53
CA ALA A 30 -5.60 34.40 -85.33
C ALA A 30 -4.64 33.78 -86.36
N ALA A 31 -4.75 34.18 -87.64
CA ALA A 31 -3.85 33.73 -88.70
C ALA A 31 -2.38 34.12 -88.42
N ALA A 32 -2.15 35.28 -87.81
CA ALA A 32 -0.80 35.76 -87.46
C ALA A 32 -0.25 35.19 -86.14
N ALA A 33 -1.07 34.51 -85.32
CA ALA A 33 -0.73 34.15 -83.94
C ALA A 33 0.45 33.16 -83.84
N MET A 34 0.46 32.10 -84.64
CA MET A 34 1.54 31.10 -84.59
C MET A 34 2.88 31.68 -85.03
N ALA A 35 2.90 32.44 -86.12
CA ALA A 35 4.12 32.98 -86.71
C ALA A 35 4.80 34.04 -85.83
N THR A 36 4.04 34.73 -84.97
CA THR A 36 4.54 35.83 -84.13
C THR A 36 4.89 35.40 -82.70
N SER A 37 4.38 34.25 -82.25
CA SER A 37 4.50 33.85 -80.84
C SER A 37 5.34 32.59 -80.59
N ALA A 38 5.59 31.78 -81.63
CA ALA A 38 6.41 30.57 -81.55
C ALA A 38 7.75 30.75 -82.29
N LEU A 39 8.43 31.89 -82.10
CA LEU A 39 9.74 32.12 -82.69
C LEU A 39 10.79 31.19 -82.05
N ALA A 40 11.48 30.41 -82.87
CA ALA A 40 12.63 29.63 -82.45
C ALA A 40 13.87 30.54 -82.31
N ALA A 41 14.74 30.23 -81.34
CA ALA A 41 16.05 30.87 -81.25
C ALA A 41 16.84 30.62 -82.54
N ALA A 42 17.43 31.67 -83.11
CA ALA A 42 18.16 31.55 -84.37
C ALA A 42 19.44 30.68 -84.23
N ALA A 43 20.02 30.64 -83.02
CA ALA A 43 21.15 29.80 -82.64
C ALA A 43 21.05 29.44 -81.14
N GLY A 44 21.85 28.48 -80.67
CA GLY A 44 21.80 27.95 -79.30
C GLY A 44 22.43 28.82 -78.21
N ASP A 45 22.81 30.07 -78.52
CA ASP A 45 23.36 31.00 -77.54
C ASP A 45 22.27 31.70 -76.72
N GLU A 46 22.65 32.20 -75.54
CA GLU A 46 21.69 32.78 -74.60
C GLU A 46 21.05 34.08 -75.13
N VAL A 47 21.71 34.86 -76.00
CA VAL A 47 21.16 36.11 -76.54
C VAL A 47 20.08 35.81 -77.58
N SER A 48 20.34 34.88 -78.50
CA SER A 48 19.35 34.41 -79.48
C SER A 48 18.13 33.78 -78.79
N THR A 49 18.37 33.02 -77.73
CA THR A 49 17.29 32.42 -76.92
C THR A 49 16.49 33.49 -76.17
N ALA A 50 17.16 34.48 -75.58
CA ALA A 50 16.48 35.58 -74.88
C ALA A 50 15.68 36.49 -75.83
N ILE A 51 16.19 36.76 -77.04
CA ILE A 51 15.49 37.56 -78.05
C ILE A 51 14.27 36.82 -78.60
N ALA A 52 14.40 35.53 -78.91
CA ALA A 52 13.27 34.70 -79.35
C ALA A 52 12.20 34.60 -78.25
N ALA A 53 12.62 34.44 -76.98
CA ALA A 53 11.71 34.45 -75.84
C ALA A 53 11.03 35.83 -75.66
N LEU A 54 11.75 36.94 -75.82
CA LEU A 54 11.18 38.28 -75.70
C LEU A 54 10.10 38.53 -76.75
N PHE A 55 10.40 38.29 -78.03
CA PHE A 55 9.43 38.51 -79.11
C PHE A 55 8.31 37.48 -79.11
N GLY A 56 8.59 36.22 -78.75
CA GLY A 56 7.56 35.20 -78.54
C GLY A 56 6.58 35.58 -77.44
N ASN A 57 7.09 36.04 -76.29
CA ASN A 57 6.25 36.54 -75.20
C ASN A 57 5.49 37.80 -75.60
N HIS A 58 6.11 38.75 -76.31
CA HIS A 58 5.39 39.94 -76.78
C HIS A 58 4.29 39.59 -77.79
N GLY A 59 4.51 38.58 -78.64
CA GLY A 59 3.48 38.03 -79.53
C GLY A 59 2.32 37.43 -78.75
N GLN A 60 2.60 36.66 -77.68
CA GLN A 60 1.56 36.13 -76.79
C GLN A 60 0.80 37.24 -76.05
N GLU A 61 1.50 38.28 -75.57
CA GLU A 61 0.86 39.44 -74.91
C GLU A 61 -0.04 40.22 -75.88
N TYR A 62 0.40 40.42 -77.13
CA TYR A 62 -0.41 41.05 -78.16
C TYR A 62 -1.66 40.22 -78.49
N GLN A 63 -1.54 38.88 -78.59
CA GLN A 63 -2.68 38.00 -78.81
C GLN A 63 -3.66 38.05 -77.63
N ALA A 64 -3.15 38.10 -76.39
CA ALA A 64 -3.99 38.26 -75.20
C ALA A 64 -4.70 39.63 -75.17
N ALA A 65 -4.03 40.71 -75.56
CA ALA A 65 -4.63 42.02 -75.69
C ALA A 65 -5.68 42.07 -76.82
N GLY A 66 -5.37 41.47 -77.98
CA GLY A 66 -6.28 41.32 -79.11
C GLY A 66 -7.55 40.56 -78.74
N ALA A 67 -7.44 39.48 -77.97
CA ALA A 67 -8.59 38.74 -77.46
C ALA A 67 -9.45 39.58 -76.50
N ARG A 68 -8.84 40.42 -75.66
CA ARG A 68 -9.58 41.35 -74.78
C ARG A 68 -10.32 42.42 -75.58
N VAL A 69 -9.70 42.97 -76.63
CA VAL A 69 -10.36 43.93 -77.51
C VAL A 69 -11.48 43.27 -78.31
N ALA A 70 -11.28 42.03 -78.80
CA ALA A 70 -12.32 41.27 -79.49
C ALA A 70 -13.52 41.00 -78.57
N ALA A 71 -13.29 40.58 -77.32
CA ALA A 71 -14.35 40.39 -76.34
C ALA A 71 -15.08 41.70 -76.01
N PHE A 72 -14.36 42.82 -75.87
CA PHE A 72 -14.98 44.13 -75.70
C PHE A 72 -15.82 44.54 -76.91
N HIS A 73 -15.31 44.30 -78.13
CA HIS A 73 -16.03 44.61 -79.36
C HIS A 73 -17.29 43.76 -79.51
N GLU A 74 -17.21 42.46 -79.21
CA GLU A 74 -18.38 41.58 -79.17
C GLU A 74 -19.40 42.05 -78.13
N GLN A 75 -18.95 42.45 -76.93
CA GLN A 75 -19.84 43.01 -75.91
C GLN A 75 -20.47 44.33 -76.36
N PHE A 76 -19.72 45.20 -77.03
CA PHE A 76 -20.24 46.46 -77.57
C PHE A 76 -21.28 46.23 -78.65
N VAL A 77 -21.01 45.32 -79.59
CA VAL A 77 -21.94 44.95 -80.66
C VAL A 77 -23.17 44.23 -80.12
N ALA A 78 -23.00 43.35 -79.13
CA ALA A 78 -24.10 42.69 -78.44
C ALA A 78 -24.95 43.70 -77.66
N ALA A 79 -24.33 44.68 -76.99
CA ALA A 79 -25.03 45.76 -76.31
C ALA A 79 -25.79 46.65 -77.29
N LEU A 80 -25.20 46.98 -78.45
CA LEU A 80 -25.87 47.79 -79.49
C LEU A 80 -27.03 47.04 -80.15
N THR A 81 -26.86 45.73 -80.39
CA THR A 81 -27.92 44.86 -80.90
C THR A 81 -29.03 44.67 -79.86
N GLY A 82 -28.66 44.49 -78.59
CA GLY A 82 -29.58 44.40 -77.46
C GLY A 82 -30.36 45.70 -77.24
N ALA A 83 -29.72 46.87 -77.41
CA ALA A 83 -30.39 48.17 -77.36
C ALA A 83 -31.33 48.36 -78.57
N ALA A 84 -30.91 47.99 -79.78
CA ALA A 84 -31.78 48.03 -80.96
C ALA A 84 -33.02 47.13 -80.76
N GLN A 85 -32.83 45.94 -80.19
CA GLN A 85 -33.92 45.02 -79.88
C GLN A 85 -34.79 45.51 -78.72
N SER A 86 -34.24 46.15 -77.68
CA SER A 86 -35.04 46.66 -76.56
C SER A 86 -35.93 47.85 -76.97
N TYR A 87 -35.44 48.74 -77.84
CA TYR A 87 -36.26 49.81 -78.41
C TYR A 87 -37.29 49.29 -79.42
N ALA A 88 -36.91 48.35 -80.30
CA ALA A 88 -37.86 47.71 -81.21
C ALA A 88 -38.96 46.94 -80.46
N THR A 89 -38.60 46.21 -79.40
CA THR A 89 -39.58 45.47 -78.58
C THR A 89 -40.40 46.39 -77.67
N ALA A 90 -39.89 47.55 -77.25
CA ALA A 90 -40.68 48.53 -76.51
C ALA A 90 -41.79 49.18 -77.37
N GLU A 91 -41.52 49.49 -78.64
CA GLU A 91 -42.56 49.98 -79.57
C GLU A 91 -43.57 48.88 -79.94
N VAL A 92 -43.10 47.64 -80.15
CA VAL A 92 -43.97 46.48 -80.41
C VAL A 92 -44.76 46.07 -79.16
N ALA A 93 -44.23 46.24 -77.95
CA ALA A 93 -44.93 45.96 -76.70
C ALA A 93 -45.98 47.03 -76.37
N GLY A 94 -45.71 48.31 -76.65
CA GLY A 94 -46.71 49.39 -76.54
C GLY A 94 -47.88 49.21 -77.52
N ALA A 95 -47.59 48.86 -78.77
CA ALA A 95 -48.60 48.54 -79.78
C ALA A 95 -49.34 47.21 -79.47
N GLY A 96 -48.61 46.21 -78.97
CA GLY A 96 -49.16 44.91 -78.56
C GLY A 96 -50.05 44.98 -77.33
N GLN A 97 -49.77 45.88 -76.38
CA GLN A 97 -50.64 46.16 -75.23
C GLN A 97 -51.94 46.84 -75.68
N LEU A 98 -51.90 47.85 -76.55
CA LEU A 98 -53.10 48.49 -77.09
C LEU A 98 -53.95 47.52 -77.93
N LEU A 99 -53.32 46.68 -78.76
CA LEU A 99 -54.02 45.66 -79.53
C LEU A 99 -54.60 44.57 -78.63
N SER A 100 -53.86 44.13 -77.61
CA SER A 100 -54.36 43.18 -76.61
C SER A 100 -55.56 43.75 -75.84
N HIS A 101 -55.54 45.03 -75.44
CA HIS A 101 -56.68 45.69 -74.81
C HIS A 101 -57.86 45.87 -75.77
N ALA A 102 -57.63 46.13 -77.06
CA ALA A 102 -58.70 46.21 -78.06
C ALA A 102 -59.33 44.85 -78.36
N VAL A 103 -58.52 43.79 -78.42
CA VAL A 103 -58.94 42.40 -78.66
C VAL A 103 -59.61 41.80 -77.41
N ASN A 104 -59.07 42.08 -76.23
CA ASN A 104 -59.55 41.49 -74.97
C ASN A 104 -60.59 42.36 -74.27
N GLY A 105 -60.64 43.66 -74.50
CA GLY A 105 -61.51 44.61 -73.80
C GLY A 105 -62.99 44.23 -73.84
N PRO A 106 -63.59 43.92 -75.01
CA PRO A 106 -64.98 43.47 -75.09
C PRO A 106 -65.25 42.18 -74.31
N ALA A 107 -64.34 41.19 -74.38
CA ALA A 107 -64.48 39.94 -73.65
C ALA A 107 -64.29 40.12 -72.14
N GLN A 108 -63.35 40.96 -71.73
CA GLN A 108 -63.08 41.29 -70.33
C GLN A 108 -64.26 42.02 -69.69
N ALA A 109 -64.93 42.91 -70.44
CA ALA A 109 -66.11 43.63 -69.95
C ALA A 109 -67.39 42.78 -69.92
N LEU A 110 -67.59 41.92 -70.93
CA LEU A 110 -68.82 41.12 -71.07
C LEU A 110 -68.79 39.80 -70.29
N LEU A 111 -67.63 39.15 -70.27
CA LEU A 111 -67.44 37.79 -69.74
C LEU A 111 -66.44 37.74 -68.58
N GLY A 112 -65.90 38.90 -68.18
CA GLY A 112 -64.95 39.01 -67.08
C GLY A 112 -63.56 38.41 -67.36
N ARG A 113 -63.27 38.04 -68.62
CA ARG A 113 -62.06 37.28 -69.00
C ARG A 113 -61.48 37.73 -70.35
N PRO A 114 -60.15 37.71 -70.53
CA PRO A 114 -59.55 38.07 -71.80
C PRO A 114 -59.86 37.01 -72.86
N LEU A 115 -59.81 37.39 -74.13
CA LEU A 115 -59.95 36.46 -75.25
C LEU A 115 -58.65 35.69 -75.51
N ILE A 116 -57.51 36.38 -75.48
CA ILE A 116 -56.15 35.84 -75.68
C ILE A 116 -55.23 36.39 -74.58
N GLY A 117 -54.52 35.52 -73.88
CA GLY A 117 -53.56 35.88 -72.83
C GLY A 117 -53.47 34.83 -71.72
N ASN A 118 -52.34 34.77 -71.01
CA ASN A 118 -52.20 33.85 -69.88
C ASN A 118 -52.96 34.37 -68.65
N GLY A 119 -53.36 33.46 -67.77
CA GLY A 119 -53.90 33.80 -66.46
C GLY A 119 -52.82 34.36 -65.54
N ALA A 120 -53.22 35.27 -64.63
CA ALA A 120 -52.29 35.82 -63.64
C ALA A 120 -51.90 34.75 -62.62
N ASP A 121 -50.62 34.68 -62.26
CA ASP A 121 -50.17 33.81 -61.17
C ASP A 121 -50.69 34.34 -59.83
N GLY A 122 -51.00 33.44 -58.90
CA GLY A 122 -51.28 33.81 -57.52
C GLY A 122 -50.04 34.42 -56.88
N THR A 123 -50.18 35.53 -56.18
CA THR A 123 -49.05 36.23 -55.53
C THR A 123 -49.12 36.19 -54.00
N SER A 124 -50.31 35.98 -53.44
CA SER A 124 -50.53 35.86 -52.00
C SER A 124 -50.54 34.39 -51.56
N PRO A 125 -50.10 34.04 -50.34
CA PRO A 125 -50.07 32.67 -49.87
C PRO A 125 -51.39 31.91 -50.09
N GLY A 126 -51.33 30.75 -50.75
CA GLY A 126 -52.51 29.93 -51.07
C GLY A 126 -53.46 30.50 -52.13
N GLN A 127 -53.13 31.65 -52.74
CA GLN A 127 -53.97 32.25 -53.79
C GLN A 127 -53.95 31.40 -55.06
N ALA A 128 -55.12 31.11 -55.61
CA ALA A 128 -55.25 30.41 -56.88
C ALA A 128 -54.78 31.27 -58.07
N GLY A 129 -54.21 30.63 -59.07
CA GLY A 129 -53.91 31.25 -60.35
C GLY A 129 -55.18 31.60 -61.12
N GLY A 130 -55.14 32.73 -61.81
CA GLY A 130 -56.22 33.18 -62.69
C GLY A 130 -56.38 32.28 -63.92
N ALA A 131 -57.59 32.23 -64.48
CA ALA A 131 -57.83 31.50 -65.71
C ALA A 131 -57.19 32.19 -66.92
N GLY A 132 -56.69 31.41 -67.88
CA GLY A 132 -56.22 31.90 -69.18
C GLY A 132 -57.35 32.50 -70.02
N GLY A 133 -56.98 33.19 -71.09
CA GLY A 133 -57.92 33.80 -72.05
C GLY A 133 -58.77 32.76 -72.75
N LEU A 134 -60.00 33.12 -73.14
CA LEU A 134 -61.05 32.20 -73.61
C LEU A 134 -60.64 31.37 -74.84
N LEU A 135 -59.85 31.91 -75.77
CA LEU A 135 -59.40 31.21 -76.98
C LEU A 135 -57.98 30.66 -76.87
N TRP A 136 -57.04 31.51 -76.45
CA TRP A 136 -55.64 31.12 -76.35
C TRP A 136 -55.02 31.67 -75.08
N GLY A 137 -54.51 30.80 -74.23
CA GLY A 137 -53.92 31.22 -72.97
C GLY A 137 -53.72 30.09 -72.00
N ASN A 138 -52.54 30.05 -71.39
CA ASN A 138 -52.27 29.16 -70.27
C ASN A 138 -52.96 29.69 -69.01
N GLY A 139 -53.33 28.81 -68.09
CA GLY A 139 -53.74 29.23 -66.76
C GLY A 139 -52.55 29.72 -65.93
N GLY A 140 -52.80 30.63 -64.99
CA GLY A 140 -51.78 31.10 -64.06
C GLY A 140 -51.45 30.05 -62.99
N ASN A 141 -50.25 30.08 -62.45
CA ASN A 141 -49.81 29.19 -61.38
C ASN A 141 -50.44 29.60 -60.04
N GLY A 142 -50.76 28.63 -59.18
CA GLY A 142 -51.17 28.90 -57.82
C GLY A 142 -49.99 29.26 -56.91
N ALA A 143 -50.20 30.16 -55.96
CA ALA A 143 -49.18 30.54 -54.98
C ALA A 143 -48.96 29.45 -53.92
N ALA A 144 -47.75 29.34 -53.39
CA ALA A 144 -47.49 28.45 -52.25
C ALA A 144 -48.22 28.91 -50.97
N GLY A 145 -48.62 27.98 -50.12
CA GLY A 145 -49.05 28.27 -48.74
C GLY A 145 -47.82 28.57 -47.88
N ALA A 146 -47.58 29.83 -47.53
CA ALA A 146 -46.36 30.24 -46.82
C ALA A 146 -46.43 30.08 -45.29
N ALA A 147 -47.57 29.67 -44.73
CA ALA A 147 -47.80 29.54 -43.29
C ALA A 147 -48.36 28.14 -42.94
N ASP A 148 -48.16 27.72 -41.69
CA ASP A 148 -48.61 26.44 -41.17
C ASP A 148 -50.12 26.24 -41.41
N GLY A 149 -50.49 25.07 -41.95
CA GLY A 149 -51.88 24.73 -42.25
C GLY A 149 -52.49 25.44 -43.47
N VAL A 150 -51.78 26.34 -44.15
CA VAL A 150 -52.30 27.02 -45.35
C VAL A 150 -52.06 26.18 -46.60
N SER A 151 -53.13 25.75 -47.27
CA SER A 151 -53.04 24.99 -48.52
C SER A 151 -52.42 25.81 -49.67
N GLY A 152 -51.78 25.12 -50.61
CA GLY A 152 -51.31 25.73 -51.84
C GLY A 152 -52.46 26.17 -52.74
N GLY A 153 -52.28 27.28 -53.46
CA GLY A 153 -53.28 27.78 -54.39
C GLY A 153 -53.47 26.85 -55.58
N ALA A 154 -54.70 26.68 -56.05
CA ALA A 154 -54.95 25.91 -57.26
C ALA A 154 -54.38 26.62 -58.49
N GLY A 155 -53.89 25.86 -59.47
CA GLY A 155 -53.54 26.39 -60.78
C GLY A 155 -54.78 26.82 -61.55
N GLY A 156 -54.67 27.91 -62.30
CA GLY A 156 -55.73 28.41 -63.17
C GLY A 156 -55.99 27.48 -64.35
N ALA A 157 -57.24 27.42 -64.81
CA ALA A 157 -57.59 26.69 -66.03
C ALA A 157 -57.19 27.48 -67.29
N ALA A 158 -56.75 26.79 -68.33
CA ALA A 158 -56.60 27.38 -69.67
C ALA A 158 -57.95 27.62 -70.37
N GLY A 159 -57.94 28.33 -71.50
CA GLY A 159 -59.10 28.58 -72.35
C GLY A 159 -59.43 27.46 -73.32
N LEU A 160 -59.62 27.77 -74.60
CA LEU A 160 -59.83 26.79 -75.67
C LEU A 160 -58.53 26.06 -76.02
N ILE A 161 -57.42 26.79 -76.16
CA ILE A 161 -56.08 26.26 -76.38
C ILE A 161 -55.12 26.81 -75.33
N GLY A 162 -54.39 25.93 -74.64
CA GLY A 162 -53.42 26.34 -73.62
C GLY A 162 -53.18 25.27 -72.55
N ARG A 163 -52.17 25.48 -71.72
CA ARG A 163 -51.82 24.57 -70.61
C ARG A 163 -52.44 25.07 -69.31
N GLY A 164 -52.92 24.16 -68.47
CA GLY A 164 -53.33 24.51 -67.12
C GLY A 164 -52.14 24.98 -66.28
N GLY A 165 -52.38 25.92 -65.36
CA GLY A 165 -51.36 26.41 -64.44
C GLY A 165 -50.99 25.37 -63.39
N THR A 166 -49.80 25.43 -62.83
CA THR A 166 -49.38 24.50 -61.76
C THR A 166 -50.05 24.87 -60.45
N GLY A 167 -50.38 23.88 -59.62
CA GLY A 167 -50.80 24.11 -58.24
C GLY A 167 -49.62 24.55 -57.37
N GLY A 168 -49.88 25.43 -56.40
CA GLY A 168 -48.91 25.89 -55.42
C GLY A 168 -48.60 24.83 -54.37
N MET A 169 -47.41 24.86 -53.77
CA MET A 169 -47.05 23.98 -52.66
C MET A 169 -47.86 24.30 -51.40
N GLY A 170 -48.21 23.31 -50.59
CA GLY A 170 -48.83 23.53 -49.27
C GLY A 170 -47.85 24.06 -48.23
N GLY A 171 -48.33 24.90 -47.32
CA GLY A 171 -47.60 25.27 -46.10
C GLY A 171 -47.51 24.11 -45.11
N ALA A 172 -46.83 24.27 -43.98
CA ALA A 172 -46.49 23.13 -43.13
C ALA A 172 -47.71 22.25 -42.77
N GLY A 173 -47.62 20.94 -43.03
CA GLY A 173 -48.69 19.96 -42.86
C GLY A 173 -49.93 20.14 -43.75
N ALA A 174 -49.97 21.15 -44.62
CA ALA A 174 -51.12 21.53 -45.43
C ALA A 174 -51.09 20.91 -46.83
N THR A 175 -52.25 20.82 -47.47
CA THR A 175 -52.37 20.20 -48.79
C THR A 175 -51.79 21.06 -49.91
N GLY A 176 -51.20 20.43 -50.92
CA GLY A 176 -50.79 21.10 -52.15
C GLY A 176 -51.99 21.53 -52.99
N GLY A 177 -51.84 22.61 -53.76
CA GLY A 177 -52.86 23.10 -54.66
C GLY A 177 -53.07 22.16 -55.85
N ALA A 178 -54.31 22.02 -56.32
CA ALA A 178 -54.58 21.24 -57.53
C ALA A 178 -54.02 21.93 -58.79
N GLY A 179 -53.59 21.16 -59.78
CA GLY A 179 -53.22 21.66 -61.09
C GLY A 179 -54.43 22.17 -61.88
N GLY A 180 -54.22 23.20 -62.68
CA GLY A 180 -55.23 23.78 -63.55
C GLY A 180 -55.59 22.88 -64.73
N ARG A 181 -56.80 23.00 -65.25
CA ARG A 181 -57.23 22.23 -66.43
C ARG A 181 -56.56 22.77 -67.71
N GLY A 182 -56.16 21.87 -68.60
CA GLY A 182 -55.72 22.20 -69.96
C GLY A 182 -56.86 22.77 -70.81
N GLY A 183 -56.49 23.39 -71.93
CA GLY A 183 -57.45 24.08 -72.80
C GLY A 183 -58.45 23.12 -73.42
N TRP A 184 -59.72 23.52 -73.52
CA TRP A 184 -60.84 22.64 -73.90
C TRP A 184 -60.60 21.84 -75.18
N LEU A 185 -60.00 22.45 -76.21
CA LEU A 185 -59.67 21.78 -77.46
C LEU A 185 -58.30 21.09 -77.37
N LEU A 186 -57.26 21.87 -77.11
CA LEU A 186 -55.87 21.41 -77.08
C LEU A 186 -55.16 21.98 -75.85
N GLY A 187 -54.69 21.10 -74.98
CA GLY A 187 -53.98 21.56 -73.80
C GLY A 187 -53.60 20.46 -72.83
N THR A 188 -52.46 20.61 -72.16
CA THR A 188 -52.08 19.72 -71.07
C THR A 188 -52.59 20.26 -69.75
N GLY A 189 -52.98 19.37 -68.84
CA GLY A 189 -53.27 19.73 -67.45
C GLY A 189 -52.02 20.23 -66.74
N GLY A 190 -52.20 21.13 -65.78
CA GLY A 190 -51.14 21.59 -64.90
C GLY A 190 -50.80 20.53 -63.84
N THR A 191 -49.58 20.54 -63.33
CA THR A 191 -49.20 19.63 -62.23
C THR A 191 -49.82 20.08 -60.92
N GLY A 192 -50.16 19.14 -60.05
CA GLY A 192 -50.52 19.42 -58.67
C GLY A 192 -49.31 19.89 -57.87
N GLY A 193 -49.54 20.75 -56.89
CA GLY A 193 -48.52 21.22 -55.95
C GLY A 193 -48.19 20.16 -54.90
N ALA A 194 -46.97 20.17 -54.38
CA ALA A 194 -46.59 19.27 -53.29
C ALA A 194 -47.33 19.61 -51.99
N GLY A 195 -47.64 18.60 -51.18
CA GLY A 195 -48.09 18.78 -49.81
C GLY A 195 -46.97 19.33 -48.92
N GLY A 196 -47.33 20.11 -47.91
CA GLY A 196 -46.35 20.72 -47.04
C GLY A 196 -45.78 19.77 -46.00
N VAL A 197 -44.53 20.00 -45.63
CA VAL A 197 -43.79 19.24 -44.62
C VAL A 197 -44.40 19.50 -43.24
N ALA A 198 -44.64 18.47 -42.43
CA ALA A 198 -45.06 18.69 -41.03
C ALA A 198 -43.90 19.34 -40.24
N LEU A 199 -44.15 20.20 -39.25
CA LEU A 199 -43.10 20.85 -38.44
C LEU A 199 -43.13 20.50 -36.94
N THR A 200 -44.14 19.72 -36.50
CA THR A 200 -44.29 19.29 -35.10
C THR A 200 -44.13 17.78 -34.98
N ALA A 201 -43.51 17.31 -33.89
CA ALA A 201 -43.34 15.88 -33.61
C ALA A 201 -44.69 15.14 -33.61
N GLY A 202 -44.76 14.01 -34.32
CA GLY A 202 -45.98 13.21 -34.46
C GLY A 202 -47.02 13.75 -35.47
N ALA A 203 -46.82 14.94 -36.06
CA ALA A 203 -47.77 15.51 -37.02
C ALA A 203 -47.68 14.87 -38.41
N VAL A 204 -48.80 14.89 -39.15
CA VAL A 204 -48.93 14.27 -40.48
C VAL A 204 -48.48 15.25 -41.57
N GLY A 205 -47.73 14.77 -42.56
CA GLY A 205 -47.38 15.57 -43.74
C GLY A 205 -48.62 15.90 -44.59
N GLY A 206 -48.61 17.05 -45.25
CA GLY A 206 -49.75 17.48 -46.07
C GLY A 206 -49.94 16.61 -47.31
N THR A 207 -51.17 16.47 -47.82
CA THR A 207 -51.40 15.68 -49.04
C THR A 207 -50.93 16.45 -50.29
N GLY A 208 -50.44 15.75 -51.30
CA GLY A 208 -50.17 16.34 -52.61
C GLY A 208 -51.44 16.80 -53.30
N GLY A 209 -51.34 17.87 -54.08
CA GLY A 209 -52.44 18.36 -54.90
C GLY A 209 -52.66 17.47 -56.13
N ASN A 210 -53.90 17.31 -56.57
CA ASN A 210 -54.19 16.51 -57.75
C ASN A 210 -53.68 17.23 -59.02
N GLY A 211 -53.27 16.46 -60.02
CA GLY A 211 -52.98 16.97 -61.35
C GLY A 211 -54.23 17.47 -62.07
N GLY A 212 -54.05 18.51 -62.89
CA GLY A 212 -55.11 19.06 -63.71
C GLY A 212 -55.47 18.12 -64.86
N THR A 213 -56.73 18.11 -65.28
CA THR A 213 -57.14 17.35 -66.46
C THR A 213 -56.53 17.97 -67.73
N GLY A 214 -56.18 17.15 -68.72
CA GLY A 214 -55.88 17.60 -70.08
C GLY A 214 -57.09 18.28 -70.73
N GLY A 215 -56.89 18.78 -71.95
CA GLY A 215 -57.96 19.33 -72.77
C GLY A 215 -59.06 18.32 -73.04
N MET A 216 -60.31 18.76 -73.19
CA MET A 216 -61.45 17.86 -73.38
C MET A 216 -61.24 16.92 -74.57
N LEU A 217 -60.61 17.39 -75.65
CA LEU A 217 -60.41 16.61 -76.87
C LEU A 217 -58.98 16.09 -77.02
N TRP A 218 -57.97 16.97 -76.97
CA TRP A 218 -56.55 16.60 -77.01
C TRP A 218 -55.73 17.15 -75.84
N GLY A 219 -54.90 16.28 -75.28
CA GLY A 219 -53.81 16.68 -74.39
C GLY A 219 -53.69 15.81 -73.14
N ASN A 220 -52.51 15.82 -72.55
CA ASN A 220 -52.17 14.94 -71.43
C ASN A 220 -52.67 15.52 -70.11
N GLY A 221 -53.02 14.65 -69.18
CA GLY A 221 -53.27 15.01 -67.80
C GLY A 221 -51.99 15.48 -67.11
N GLY A 222 -52.13 16.38 -66.13
CA GLY A 222 -51.04 16.83 -65.29
C GLY A 222 -50.68 15.79 -64.23
N ALA A 223 -49.43 15.72 -63.81
CA ALA A 223 -49.02 14.85 -62.72
C ALA A 223 -49.60 15.34 -61.38
N GLY A 224 -49.89 14.41 -60.47
CA GLY A 224 -50.20 14.72 -59.08
C GLY A 224 -48.97 15.20 -58.31
N GLY A 225 -49.18 16.04 -57.32
CA GLY A 225 -48.13 16.53 -56.43
C GLY A 225 -47.69 15.48 -55.42
N ALA A 226 -46.44 15.54 -54.97
CA ALA A 226 -45.96 14.65 -53.90
C ALA A 226 -46.65 14.96 -52.57
N GLY A 227 -46.86 13.96 -51.73
CA GLY A 227 -47.23 14.12 -50.33
C GLY A 227 -46.09 14.70 -49.51
N GLY A 228 -46.43 15.52 -48.53
CA GLY A 228 -45.49 16.14 -47.60
C GLY A 228 -44.86 15.10 -46.67
N THR A 229 -43.59 15.30 -46.32
CA THR A 229 -42.89 14.46 -45.35
C THR A 229 -43.32 14.82 -43.92
N ALA A 230 -43.41 13.84 -43.03
CA ALA A 230 -43.36 14.11 -41.60
C ALA A 230 -41.90 14.37 -41.18
N VAL A 231 -41.66 15.27 -40.22
CA VAL A 231 -40.31 15.72 -39.82
C VAL A 231 -39.33 14.55 -39.62
N THR A 232 -38.13 14.70 -40.18
CA THR A 232 -36.96 13.82 -39.98
C THR A 232 -35.70 14.61 -39.59
N LEU A 233 -35.82 15.77 -38.93
CA LEU A 233 -34.64 16.43 -38.37
C LEU A 233 -34.21 15.68 -37.10
N ASP A 234 -32.94 15.26 -37.14
CA ASP A 234 -32.12 14.43 -36.25
C ASP A 234 -32.30 14.52 -34.71
N ALA A 235 -33.15 15.41 -34.19
CA ALA A 235 -33.40 15.54 -32.76
C ALA A 235 -34.89 15.61 -32.34
N LEU A 236 -35.84 15.70 -33.28
CA LEU A 236 -37.28 15.76 -32.97
C LEU A 236 -38.08 14.80 -33.85
N GLY A 237 -37.69 13.52 -33.82
CA GLY A 237 -38.67 12.44 -34.00
C GLY A 237 -39.80 12.55 -32.96
N GLY A 238 -40.57 11.48 -32.74
CA GLY A 238 -41.48 11.48 -31.59
C GLY A 238 -40.78 11.96 -30.31
N ALA A 239 -41.50 12.63 -29.39
CA ALA A 239 -40.87 13.26 -28.23
C ALA A 239 -39.95 12.28 -27.48
N ALA A 240 -38.69 12.65 -27.25
CA ALA A 240 -37.78 11.79 -26.50
C ALA A 240 -38.33 11.52 -25.09
N GLY A 241 -38.15 10.30 -24.62
CA GLY A 241 -38.48 9.93 -23.26
C GLY A 241 -37.61 10.65 -22.26
N ILE A 242 -38.20 11.01 -21.13
CA ILE A 242 -37.51 11.65 -20.01
C ILE A 242 -36.78 10.56 -19.23
N SER A 243 -35.50 10.75 -18.95
CA SER A 243 -34.75 9.85 -18.09
C SER A 243 -35.34 9.84 -16.68
N GLY A 244 -35.46 8.67 -16.09
CA GLY A 244 -35.82 8.50 -14.70
C GLY A 244 -34.80 9.18 -13.80
N VAL A 245 -35.28 9.92 -12.80
CA VAL A 245 -34.44 10.44 -11.72
C VAL A 245 -34.34 9.37 -10.63
N THR A 246 -33.28 9.38 -9.82
CA THR A 246 -33.23 8.65 -8.54
C THR A 246 -34.47 9.03 -7.72
N GLY A 247 -35.46 8.15 -7.65
CA GLY A 247 -36.73 8.44 -7.00
C GLY A 247 -36.60 8.39 -5.48
N GLY A 248 -37.21 9.33 -4.77
CA GLY A 248 -37.65 9.03 -3.40
C GLY A 248 -38.88 8.12 -3.50
N PRO A 249 -39.07 7.06 -2.68
CA PRO A 249 -38.22 6.41 -1.70
C PRO A 249 -37.56 5.16 -2.32
N GLY A 250 -36.30 5.26 -2.70
CA GLY A 250 -35.40 4.12 -2.82
C GLY A 250 -35.17 3.57 -4.23
N THR A 251 -36.20 3.15 -4.98
CA THR A 251 -35.99 2.58 -6.32
C THR A 251 -35.80 3.66 -7.40
N GLY A 252 -34.93 3.41 -8.37
CA GLY A 252 -34.77 4.29 -9.52
C GLY A 252 -36.06 4.40 -10.34
N ALA A 253 -36.43 5.62 -10.77
CA ALA A 253 -37.61 5.80 -11.62
C ALA A 253 -37.36 5.21 -13.02
N SER A 254 -38.36 4.62 -13.64
CA SER A 254 -38.26 4.18 -15.04
C SER A 254 -38.16 5.37 -15.98
N GLY A 255 -37.34 5.27 -17.03
CA GLY A 255 -37.38 6.21 -18.14
C GLY A 255 -38.71 6.11 -18.88
N THR A 256 -39.22 7.25 -19.37
CA THR A 256 -40.49 7.23 -20.12
C THR A 256 -40.28 6.72 -21.55
N PRO A 257 -41.28 6.09 -22.19
CA PRO A 257 -41.19 5.73 -23.60
C PRO A 257 -40.99 6.95 -24.50
N GLY A 258 -40.36 6.73 -25.66
CA GLY A 258 -40.29 7.72 -26.73
C GLY A 258 -41.63 7.85 -27.47
N GLY A 259 -41.91 9.05 -28.00
CA GLY A 259 -43.13 9.34 -28.74
C GLY A 259 -43.18 8.66 -30.11
N VAL A 260 -44.37 8.55 -30.68
CA VAL A 260 -44.56 8.00 -32.04
C VAL A 260 -44.17 9.03 -33.12
N GLY A 261 -43.59 8.55 -34.22
CA GLY A 261 -43.31 9.37 -35.40
C GLY A 261 -44.59 9.75 -36.17
N GLY A 262 -44.57 10.90 -36.85
CA GLY A 262 -45.72 11.38 -37.63
C GLY A 262 -45.87 10.66 -38.97
N ASN A 263 -47.08 10.54 -39.52
CA ASN A 263 -47.29 9.87 -40.81
C ASN A 263 -46.93 10.78 -41.99
N GLY A 264 -46.41 10.21 -43.08
CA GLY A 264 -46.24 10.93 -44.34
C GLY A 264 -47.59 11.28 -44.98
N GLY A 265 -47.63 12.38 -45.73
CA GLY A 265 -48.82 12.80 -46.48
C GLY A 265 -49.04 11.94 -47.73
N THR A 266 -50.28 11.77 -48.15
CA THR A 266 -50.57 11.02 -49.39
C THR A 266 -50.18 11.82 -50.62
N GLY A 267 -49.73 11.17 -51.69
CA GLY A 267 -49.52 11.78 -53.00
C GLY A 267 -50.85 12.17 -53.66
N GLY A 268 -50.82 13.22 -54.47
CA GLY A 268 -51.98 13.67 -55.24
C GLY A 268 -52.23 12.76 -56.45
N ASP A 269 -53.49 12.61 -56.85
CA ASP A 269 -53.83 11.81 -58.03
C ASP A 269 -53.38 12.53 -59.32
N GLY A 270 -52.99 11.76 -60.33
CA GLY A 270 -52.73 12.28 -61.68
C GLY A 270 -54.03 12.72 -62.36
N GLY A 271 -53.97 13.80 -63.13
CA GLY A 271 -55.11 14.29 -63.90
C GLY A 271 -55.45 13.38 -65.08
N SER A 272 -56.71 13.33 -65.49
CA SER A 272 -57.11 12.58 -66.69
C SER A 272 -56.57 13.23 -67.97
N GLY A 273 -56.20 12.43 -68.96
CA GLY A 273 -55.94 12.89 -70.33
C GLY A 273 -57.23 13.32 -71.05
N GLY A 274 -57.09 13.92 -72.22
CA GLY A 274 -58.21 14.30 -73.07
C GLY A 274 -58.99 13.11 -73.62
N TRP A 275 -60.29 13.31 -73.86
CA TRP A 275 -61.23 12.23 -74.20
C TRP A 275 -60.85 11.48 -75.48
N LEU A 276 -60.36 12.18 -76.51
CA LEU A 276 -60.01 11.58 -77.79
C LEU A 276 -58.57 11.06 -77.81
N ALA A 277 -57.61 11.93 -77.51
CA ALA A 277 -56.19 11.55 -77.44
C ALA A 277 -55.43 12.33 -76.37
N GLY A 278 -54.85 11.61 -75.43
CA GLY A 278 -54.05 12.15 -74.34
C GLY A 278 -53.74 11.09 -73.31
N ASN A 279 -52.53 11.12 -72.78
CA ASN A 279 -52.13 10.22 -71.71
C ASN A 279 -52.63 10.77 -70.37
N GLY A 280 -52.98 9.89 -69.43
CA GLY A 280 -53.21 10.29 -68.05
C GLY A 280 -51.93 10.85 -67.42
N GLY A 281 -52.07 11.70 -66.41
CA GLY A 281 -50.96 12.17 -65.61
C GLY A 281 -50.50 11.11 -64.62
N PHE A 282 -49.22 11.09 -64.29
CA PHE A 282 -48.70 10.21 -63.23
C PHE A 282 -49.24 10.62 -61.85
N GLY A 283 -49.46 9.65 -60.96
CA GLY A 283 -49.76 9.93 -59.57
C GLY A 283 -48.55 10.50 -58.83
N GLY A 284 -48.79 11.34 -57.83
CA GLY A 284 -47.74 11.89 -56.97
C GLY A 284 -47.22 10.86 -55.97
N THR A 285 -45.94 10.94 -55.60
CA THR A 285 -45.36 10.04 -54.59
C THR A 285 -45.92 10.34 -53.20
N GLY A 286 -46.08 9.32 -52.36
CA GLY A 286 -46.40 9.50 -50.94
C GLY A 286 -45.23 10.10 -50.16
N GLY A 287 -45.54 10.80 -49.08
CA GLY A 287 -44.59 11.42 -48.18
C GLY A 287 -43.92 10.42 -47.24
N VAL A 288 -42.70 10.73 -46.80
CA VAL A 288 -41.96 9.89 -45.84
C VAL A 288 -42.54 10.05 -44.43
N GLY A 289 -42.67 8.95 -43.68
CA GLY A 289 -43.04 8.95 -42.27
C GLY A 289 -41.90 9.41 -41.35
N GLY A 290 -42.24 10.02 -40.23
CA GLY A 290 -41.30 10.57 -39.26
C GLY A 290 -40.69 9.50 -38.35
N MET A 291 -39.50 9.78 -37.80
CA MET A 291 -38.81 8.87 -36.88
C MET A 291 -39.55 8.76 -35.53
N GLY A 292 -39.51 7.58 -34.90
CA GLY A 292 -39.92 7.38 -33.52
C GLY A 292 -38.95 8.02 -32.52
N GLY A 293 -39.45 8.43 -31.36
CA GLY A 293 -38.67 9.06 -30.30
C GLY A 293 -37.78 8.08 -29.55
N ALA A 294 -36.63 8.54 -29.04
CA ALA A 294 -35.81 7.73 -28.15
C ALA A 294 -36.52 7.49 -26.81
N GLY A 295 -36.37 6.31 -26.21
CA GLY A 295 -36.81 6.04 -24.84
C GLY A 295 -35.86 6.67 -23.81
N GLY A 296 -36.40 7.12 -22.67
CA GLY A 296 -35.59 7.70 -21.58
C GLY A 296 -34.78 6.64 -20.84
N ALA A 297 -33.61 6.99 -20.29
CA ALA A 297 -32.85 6.04 -19.46
C ALA A 297 -33.53 5.82 -18.10
N GLY A 298 -33.36 4.65 -17.48
CA GLY A 298 -33.78 4.41 -16.11
C GLY A 298 -32.91 5.15 -15.09
N GLY A 299 -33.51 5.66 -14.02
CA GLY A 299 -32.79 6.29 -12.92
C GLY A 299 -32.02 5.28 -12.08
N GLY A 300 -30.90 5.69 -11.47
CA GLY A 300 -30.18 4.85 -10.51
C GLY A 300 -31.03 4.52 -9.27
N GLY A 301 -30.82 3.34 -8.68
CA GLY A 301 -31.31 3.00 -7.36
C GLY A 301 -30.52 3.75 -6.30
N ALA A 302 -31.19 4.18 -5.22
CA ALA A 302 -30.49 4.81 -4.11
C ALA A 302 -29.75 3.77 -3.26
N ASP A 303 -28.60 4.17 -2.72
CA ASP A 303 -27.90 3.41 -1.69
C ASP A 303 -28.81 3.23 -0.48
N ALA A 304 -28.64 2.13 0.25
CA ALA A 304 -29.52 1.86 1.37
C ALA A 304 -29.27 2.82 2.55
N LEU A 305 -30.35 3.38 3.12
CA LEU A 305 -30.29 4.36 4.23
C LEU A 305 -30.43 3.76 5.65
N LEU A 306 -30.91 2.51 5.77
CA LEU A 306 -31.18 1.85 7.05
C LEU A 306 -30.42 0.52 7.18
N ALA A 307 -29.88 0.24 8.36
CA ALA A 307 -29.20 -1.01 8.68
C ALA A 307 -30.15 -2.21 8.47
N GLY A 308 -29.70 -3.23 7.73
CA GLY A 308 -30.43 -4.48 7.45
C GLY A 308 -31.34 -4.51 6.20
N ALA A 309 -31.52 -3.40 5.46
CA ALA A 309 -32.24 -3.42 4.17
C ALA A 309 -31.36 -4.01 3.03
N THR A 310 -31.70 -3.82 1.75
CA THR A 310 -30.79 -4.05 0.60
C THR A 310 -30.64 -2.75 -0.17
N GLY A 311 -29.57 -2.59 -0.95
CA GLY A 311 -29.49 -1.53 -1.96
C GLY A 311 -30.72 -1.57 -2.86
N HIS A 312 -31.21 -0.41 -3.28
CA HIS A 312 -32.45 -0.34 -4.04
C HIS A 312 -32.24 -0.60 -5.53
N ALA A 313 -33.25 -1.15 -6.20
CA ALA A 313 -33.13 -1.47 -7.62
C ALA A 313 -33.06 -0.20 -8.49
N GLY A 314 -32.31 -0.28 -9.59
CA GLY A 314 -32.33 0.72 -10.65
C GLY A 314 -33.66 0.70 -11.41
N GLY A 315 -34.02 1.85 -11.99
CA GLY A 315 -35.21 1.99 -12.82
C GLY A 315 -35.02 1.38 -14.20
N ASN A 316 -36.09 0.92 -14.83
CA ASN A 316 -36.02 0.38 -16.19
C ASN A 316 -35.84 1.50 -17.22
N GLY A 317 -35.15 1.21 -18.32
CA GLY A 317 -35.14 2.07 -19.50
C GLY A 317 -36.50 2.13 -20.19
N GLY A 318 -36.80 3.27 -20.79
CA GLY A 318 -38.01 3.48 -21.58
C GLY A 318 -37.89 2.85 -22.96
N ASP A 319 -39.01 2.37 -23.49
CA ASP A 319 -39.07 1.85 -24.86
C ASP A 319 -38.88 2.97 -25.89
N GLY A 320 -38.27 2.66 -27.02
CA GLY A 320 -38.24 3.56 -28.17
C GLY A 320 -39.62 3.67 -28.82
N GLY A 321 -39.97 4.86 -29.31
CA GLY A 321 -41.24 5.10 -29.97
C GLY A 321 -41.30 4.49 -31.37
N SER A 322 -42.48 4.14 -31.86
CA SER A 322 -42.63 3.61 -33.23
C SER A 322 -42.44 4.71 -34.28
N GLY A 323 -41.84 4.37 -35.42
CA GLY A 323 -41.79 5.25 -36.58
C GLY A 323 -43.17 5.46 -37.19
N GLY A 324 -43.38 6.61 -37.83
CA GLY A 324 -44.63 6.95 -38.51
C GLY A 324 -44.77 6.22 -39.85
N ALA A 325 -46.00 5.96 -40.28
CA ALA A 325 -46.23 5.32 -41.57
C ALA A 325 -45.86 6.25 -42.73
N GLY A 326 -45.40 5.69 -43.85
CA GLY A 326 -45.27 6.43 -45.10
C GLY A 326 -46.64 6.73 -45.70
N GLY A 327 -46.75 7.86 -46.40
CA GLY A 327 -47.97 8.25 -47.09
C GLY A 327 -48.22 7.38 -48.32
N GLU A 328 -49.49 7.16 -48.67
CA GLU A 328 -49.84 6.44 -49.90
C GLU A 328 -49.45 7.24 -51.16
N GLY A 329 -49.08 6.56 -52.24
CA GLY A 329 -48.89 7.18 -53.54
C GLY A 329 -50.23 7.49 -54.21
N GLY A 330 -50.30 8.60 -54.94
CA GLY A 330 -51.48 9.00 -55.70
C GLY A 330 -51.76 8.04 -56.85
N LYS A 331 -53.02 7.89 -57.24
CA LYS A 331 -53.40 7.08 -58.41
C LYS A 331 -52.98 7.80 -59.69
N GLY A 332 -52.67 7.06 -60.74
CA GLY A 332 -52.43 7.67 -62.05
C GLY A 332 -53.76 8.04 -62.73
N GLY A 333 -53.72 9.06 -63.58
CA GLY A 333 -54.88 9.52 -64.33
C GLY A 333 -55.28 8.56 -65.44
N SER A 334 -56.55 8.59 -65.84
CA SER A 334 -57.07 7.84 -66.98
C SER A 334 -56.67 8.48 -68.32
N GLY A 335 -56.24 7.69 -69.30
CA GLY A 335 -55.98 8.13 -70.69
C GLY A 335 -57.24 8.23 -71.56
N GLY A 336 -57.09 8.83 -72.75
CA GLY A 336 -58.15 8.99 -73.76
C GLY A 336 -58.40 7.77 -74.66
N LEU A 337 -59.46 7.83 -75.48
CA LEU A 337 -59.95 6.74 -76.34
C LEU A 337 -58.89 6.16 -77.31
N PHE A 338 -58.00 7.01 -77.83
CA PHE A 338 -56.90 6.64 -78.74
C PHE A 338 -55.49 6.80 -78.13
N GLY A 339 -55.39 6.92 -76.80
CA GLY A 339 -54.09 7.00 -76.12
C GLY A 339 -53.25 5.74 -76.32
N VAL A 340 -51.92 5.90 -76.40
CA VAL A 340 -50.95 4.80 -76.58
C VAL A 340 -50.99 3.83 -75.38
N ASP A 341 -51.37 4.36 -74.20
CA ASP A 341 -51.72 3.61 -73.01
C ASP A 341 -53.25 3.52 -72.90
N ARG A 342 -53.88 2.43 -73.36
CA ARG A 342 -55.31 2.16 -73.10
C ARG A 342 -55.61 1.85 -71.63
N GLY A 343 -54.63 2.00 -70.75
CA GLY A 343 -54.70 1.85 -69.30
C GLY A 343 -54.34 3.16 -68.58
N HIS A 344 -54.76 3.27 -67.32
CA HIS A 344 -54.40 4.38 -66.43
C HIS A 344 -52.88 4.60 -66.44
N ALA A 345 -52.44 5.85 -66.38
CA ALA A 345 -51.03 6.18 -66.16
C ALA A 345 -50.54 5.54 -64.85
N ALA A 346 -49.22 5.37 -64.72
CA ALA A 346 -48.66 4.80 -63.51
C ALA A 346 -49.02 5.68 -62.29
N GLY A 347 -49.43 5.04 -61.20
CA GLY A 347 -49.56 5.69 -59.91
C GLY A 347 -48.21 6.19 -59.38
N GLY A 348 -48.26 7.00 -58.33
CA GLY A 348 -47.06 7.40 -57.59
C GLY A 348 -46.61 6.28 -56.66
N ALA A 349 -45.30 6.21 -56.40
CA ALA A 349 -44.77 5.30 -55.39
C ALA A 349 -45.29 5.70 -53.99
N GLY A 350 -45.48 4.70 -53.12
CA GLY A 350 -45.76 4.95 -51.72
C GLY A 350 -44.55 5.56 -51.01
N GLY A 351 -44.79 6.38 -49.99
CA GLY A 351 -43.75 6.96 -49.17
C GLY A 351 -43.11 5.94 -48.23
N ALA A 352 -41.83 6.10 -47.92
CA ALA A 352 -41.16 5.24 -46.94
C ALA A 352 -41.71 5.47 -45.53
N GLY A 353 -41.81 4.41 -44.73
CA GLY A 353 -42.10 4.52 -43.30
C GLY A 353 -40.90 5.09 -42.54
N GLY A 354 -41.16 5.79 -41.44
CA GLY A 354 -40.13 6.32 -40.56
C GLY A 354 -39.48 5.21 -39.72
N GLY A 355 -38.21 5.38 -39.36
CA GLY A 355 -37.51 4.45 -38.47
C GLY A 355 -38.08 4.46 -37.05
N GLY A 356 -37.98 3.34 -36.33
CA GLY A 356 -38.30 3.28 -34.90
C GLY A 356 -37.26 4.03 -34.07
N GLY A 357 -37.67 4.47 -32.87
CA GLY A 357 -36.79 5.15 -31.92
C GLY A 357 -35.93 4.16 -31.14
N VAL A 358 -34.72 4.59 -30.77
CA VAL A 358 -33.83 3.80 -29.91
C VAL A 358 -34.39 3.69 -28.50
N ALA A 359 -34.12 2.59 -27.81
CA ALA A 359 -34.55 2.41 -26.43
C ALA A 359 -33.60 3.05 -25.42
N GLY A 360 -34.10 3.33 -24.22
CA GLY A 360 -33.29 3.76 -23.08
C GLY A 360 -32.68 2.57 -22.34
N ASN A 361 -31.51 2.79 -21.74
CA ASN A 361 -30.83 1.80 -20.90
C ASN A 361 -31.46 1.73 -19.50
N GLY A 362 -31.33 0.59 -18.82
CA GLY A 362 -31.69 0.44 -17.41
C GLY A 362 -30.73 1.18 -16.48
N GLY A 363 -31.24 1.66 -15.35
CA GLY A 363 -30.47 2.34 -14.31
C GLY A 363 -29.66 1.37 -13.45
N ALA A 364 -28.54 1.83 -12.88
CA ALA A 364 -27.75 1.01 -11.95
C ALA A 364 -28.51 0.75 -10.63
N GLY A 365 -28.30 -0.41 -10.01
CA GLY A 365 -28.74 -0.68 -8.64
C GLY A 365 -27.90 0.08 -7.62
N GLY A 366 -28.50 0.48 -6.50
CA GLY A 366 -27.81 1.16 -5.40
C GLY A 366 -26.89 0.23 -4.61
N ASP A 367 -25.83 0.77 -4.02
CA ASP A 367 -24.88 0.00 -3.23
C ASP A 367 -25.46 -0.38 -1.85
N GLY A 368 -24.97 -1.50 -1.30
CA GLY A 368 -25.16 -1.83 0.12
C GLY A 368 -24.30 -0.94 1.02
N VAL A 369 -24.68 -0.79 2.29
CA VAL A 369 -23.91 -0.03 3.30
C VAL A 369 -23.62 -0.88 4.54
N ALA A 370 -22.69 -0.47 5.41
CA ALA A 370 -22.35 -1.24 6.61
C ALA A 370 -23.60 -1.61 7.45
N GLY A 371 -23.72 -2.89 7.83
CA GLY A 371 -24.93 -3.48 8.43
C GLY A 371 -26.06 -3.86 7.45
N ASN A 372 -25.88 -3.62 6.16
CA ASN A 372 -26.83 -3.87 5.07
C ASN A 372 -26.11 -4.59 3.92
N VAL A 373 -26.26 -5.91 3.89
CA VAL A 373 -25.29 -6.76 3.20
C VAL A 373 -25.40 -6.64 1.67
N ASN A 374 -26.58 -6.62 1.05
CA ASN A 374 -26.65 -6.87 -0.38
C ASN A 374 -26.88 -5.62 -1.25
N GLY A 375 -26.16 -5.53 -2.37
CA GLY A 375 -26.38 -4.49 -3.38
C GLY A 375 -27.69 -4.66 -4.15
N GLY A 376 -28.23 -3.56 -4.66
CA GLY A 376 -29.49 -3.52 -5.42
C GLY A 376 -29.36 -4.08 -6.84
N ALA A 377 -30.45 -4.59 -7.40
CA ALA A 377 -30.43 -5.05 -8.80
C ALA A 377 -30.38 -3.88 -9.78
N GLY A 378 -29.72 -4.08 -10.93
CA GLY A 378 -29.83 -3.15 -12.06
C GLY A 378 -31.22 -3.17 -12.68
N GLY A 379 -31.64 -2.04 -13.26
CA GLY A 379 -32.89 -1.92 -13.99
C GLY A 379 -32.83 -2.57 -15.36
N GLN A 380 -33.99 -2.95 -15.90
CA GLN A 380 -34.08 -3.58 -17.21
C GLN A 380 -33.85 -2.57 -18.35
N GLY A 381 -33.25 -2.98 -19.45
CA GLY A 381 -33.17 -2.17 -20.66
C GLY A 381 -34.51 -2.06 -21.40
N GLY A 382 -34.76 -0.94 -22.07
CA GLY A 382 -35.97 -0.73 -22.87
C GLY A 382 -35.95 -1.46 -24.22
N ASN A 383 -37.11 -1.65 -24.82
CA ASN A 383 -37.25 -2.25 -26.14
C ASN A 383 -37.15 -1.19 -27.26
N PRO A 384 -36.45 -1.48 -28.37
CA PRO A 384 -36.41 -0.56 -29.50
C PRO A 384 -37.79 -0.41 -30.15
N GLY A 385 -38.06 0.78 -30.66
CA GLY A 385 -39.30 1.09 -31.37
C GLY A 385 -39.43 0.34 -32.68
N THR A 386 -40.66 0.03 -33.08
CA THR A 386 -40.92 -0.58 -34.39
C THR A 386 -40.79 0.46 -35.50
N GLY A 387 -40.26 0.07 -36.66
CA GLY A 387 -40.30 0.92 -37.84
C GLY A 387 -41.73 1.08 -38.36
N GLY A 388 -42.04 2.26 -38.91
CA GLY A 388 -43.33 2.56 -39.50
C GLY A 388 -43.59 1.78 -40.79
N ALA A 389 -44.85 1.49 -41.09
CA ALA A 389 -45.20 0.84 -42.35
C ALA A 389 -44.86 1.72 -43.55
N GLY A 390 -44.37 1.16 -44.65
CA GLY A 390 -44.30 1.88 -45.92
C GLY A 390 -45.71 2.15 -46.46
N GLY A 391 -45.89 3.29 -47.12
CA GLY A 391 -47.16 3.64 -47.74
C GLY A 391 -47.46 2.74 -48.94
N ALA A 392 -48.74 2.48 -49.22
CA ALA A 392 -49.12 1.76 -50.43
C ALA A 392 -48.76 2.57 -51.69
N GLY A 393 -48.34 1.91 -52.76
CA GLY A 393 -48.18 2.55 -54.06
C GLY A 393 -49.53 2.80 -54.71
N GLY A 394 -49.62 3.82 -55.56
CA GLY A 394 -50.74 3.99 -56.48
C GLY A 394 -50.83 2.84 -57.49
N SER A 395 -51.91 2.77 -58.26
CA SER A 395 -52.14 1.71 -59.25
C SER A 395 -50.95 1.50 -60.19
N GLY A 396 -50.31 0.32 -60.15
CA GLY A 396 -49.14 -0.02 -60.97
C GLY A 396 -47.78 0.46 -60.43
N ALA A 397 -47.74 1.08 -59.24
CA ALA A 397 -46.53 1.58 -58.60
C ALA A 397 -46.09 0.75 -57.40
N THR A 398 -44.82 0.87 -57.03
CA THR A 398 -44.25 0.19 -55.86
C THR A 398 -44.71 0.82 -54.55
N ALA A 399 -45.02 -0.02 -53.56
CA ALA A 399 -45.17 0.43 -52.18
C ALA A 399 -43.86 1.02 -51.65
N GLY A 400 -43.97 1.94 -50.70
CA GLY A 400 -42.82 2.49 -50.00
C GLY A 400 -42.14 1.44 -49.13
N ALA A 401 -40.85 1.63 -48.88
CA ALA A 401 -40.12 0.78 -47.95
C ALA A 401 -40.69 0.93 -46.52
N HIS A 402 -40.76 -0.17 -45.77
CA HIS A 402 -41.00 -0.10 -44.33
C HIS A 402 -39.82 0.62 -43.66
N GLY A 403 -40.12 1.40 -42.62
CA GLY A 403 -39.11 1.95 -41.74
C GLY A 403 -38.34 0.85 -41.03
N LEU A 404 -37.06 1.10 -40.79
CA LEU A 404 -36.22 0.16 -40.07
C LEU A 404 -36.48 0.25 -38.56
N ALA A 405 -36.63 -0.89 -37.90
CA ALA A 405 -36.51 -0.95 -36.45
C ALA A 405 -35.03 -0.80 -36.07
N PRO A 406 -34.69 -0.09 -34.98
CA PRO A 406 -33.31 -0.03 -34.51
C PRO A 406 -32.76 -1.42 -34.24
N THR A 407 -31.47 -1.58 -34.54
CA THR A 407 -30.74 -2.83 -34.36
C THR A 407 -30.21 -3.00 -32.94
N SER A 408 -30.33 -1.99 -32.08
CA SER A 408 -29.91 -1.98 -30.68
C SER A 408 -31.08 -1.66 -29.74
N GLY A 409 -31.18 -2.43 -28.64
CA GLY A 409 -32.12 -2.21 -27.55
C GLY A 409 -31.41 -1.55 -26.38
N GLY A 410 -32.17 -1.24 -25.33
CA GLY A 410 -31.60 -0.72 -24.11
C GLY A 410 -30.79 -1.81 -23.43
N ASP A 411 -29.59 -1.47 -22.97
CA ASP A 411 -28.79 -2.37 -22.15
C ASP A 411 -29.37 -2.42 -20.72
N GLY A 412 -29.22 -3.55 -20.06
CA GLY A 412 -29.56 -3.68 -18.65
C GLY A 412 -28.60 -2.90 -17.74
N GLY A 413 -29.11 -2.38 -16.64
CA GLY A 413 -28.33 -1.64 -15.66
C GLY A 413 -27.39 -2.54 -14.87
N THR A 414 -26.29 -1.99 -14.36
CA THR A 414 -25.36 -2.73 -13.50
C THR A 414 -25.97 -3.00 -12.11
N GLY A 415 -25.69 -4.15 -11.52
CA GLY A 415 -26.04 -4.41 -10.11
C GLY A 415 -25.16 -3.60 -9.14
N GLY A 416 -25.73 -3.17 -8.02
CA GLY A 416 -25.02 -2.46 -6.96
C GLY A 416 -24.03 -3.34 -6.20
N ARG A 417 -23.01 -2.75 -5.60
CA ARG A 417 -22.00 -3.46 -4.80
C ARG A 417 -22.60 -3.94 -3.47
N GLY A 418 -22.17 -5.11 -3.00
CA GLY A 418 -22.43 -5.55 -1.62
C GLY A 418 -21.58 -4.78 -0.61
N ALA A 419 -22.07 -4.60 0.62
CA ALA A 419 -21.35 -3.86 1.65
C ALA A 419 -20.16 -4.64 2.22
N ASP A 420 -19.07 -3.94 2.53
CA ASP A 420 -18.00 -4.50 3.34
C ASP A 420 -18.50 -4.73 4.78
N ALA A 421 -18.08 -5.83 5.40
CA ALA A 421 -18.39 -6.09 6.80
C ALA A 421 -17.50 -5.26 7.72
N ASP A 422 -18.09 -4.65 8.75
CA ASP A 422 -17.44 -3.79 9.74
C ASP A 422 -17.29 -4.45 11.12
N THR A 423 -18.08 -5.48 11.38
CA THR A 423 -18.04 -6.27 12.62
C THR A 423 -16.99 -7.36 12.50
N PRO A 424 -16.05 -7.50 13.46
CA PRO A 424 -14.98 -8.49 13.37
C PRO A 424 -15.47 -9.90 13.08
N GLY A 425 -14.86 -10.57 12.09
CA GLY A 425 -15.29 -11.89 11.61
C GLY A 425 -16.59 -11.90 10.79
N GLY A 426 -17.21 -10.73 10.55
CA GLY A 426 -18.46 -10.58 9.80
C GLY A 426 -18.28 -10.83 8.30
N THR A 427 -19.28 -11.45 7.67
CA THR A 427 -19.26 -11.77 6.24
C THR A 427 -19.62 -10.57 5.38
N GLY A 428 -18.85 -10.33 4.33
CA GLY A 428 -19.14 -9.31 3.34
C GLY A 428 -20.46 -9.58 2.60
N GLY A 429 -21.04 -8.50 2.11
CA GLY A 429 -22.32 -8.47 1.44
C GLY A 429 -22.35 -8.98 0.01
N ALA A 430 -23.45 -9.59 -0.46
CA ALA A 430 -23.52 -10.03 -1.85
C ALA A 430 -23.73 -8.85 -2.82
N GLY A 431 -23.11 -8.92 -4.00
CA GLY A 431 -23.40 -7.97 -5.07
C GLY A 431 -24.81 -8.14 -5.63
N GLY A 432 -25.42 -7.03 -6.06
CA GLY A 432 -26.71 -7.03 -6.74
C GLY A 432 -26.63 -7.64 -8.14
N LYS A 433 -27.74 -8.20 -8.63
CA LYS A 433 -27.77 -8.73 -10.00
C LYS A 433 -27.77 -7.60 -11.03
N GLY A 434 -27.14 -7.81 -12.17
CA GLY A 434 -27.34 -6.93 -13.33
C GLY A 434 -28.78 -7.04 -13.86
N GLY A 435 -29.29 -5.96 -14.45
CA GLY A 435 -30.55 -5.97 -15.17
C GLY A 435 -30.40 -6.69 -16.51
N ASP A 436 -31.45 -7.31 -17.00
CA ASP A 436 -31.53 -7.88 -18.34
C ASP A 436 -31.59 -6.77 -19.41
N GLY A 437 -31.06 -7.09 -20.59
CA GLY A 437 -31.20 -6.24 -21.76
C GLY A 437 -32.62 -6.24 -22.33
N GLY A 438 -33.00 -5.16 -23.01
CA GLY A 438 -34.20 -5.13 -23.85
C GLY A 438 -34.10 -6.14 -25.01
N LEU A 439 -35.12 -6.24 -25.86
CA LEU A 439 -35.22 -7.25 -26.94
C LEU A 439 -33.91 -7.54 -27.70
N VAL A 440 -33.12 -6.52 -28.02
CA VAL A 440 -31.82 -6.64 -28.70
C VAL A 440 -30.67 -5.96 -27.93
N GLY A 441 -30.84 -5.74 -26.62
CA GLY A 441 -29.85 -5.12 -25.73
C GLY A 441 -29.04 -6.16 -24.96
N SER A 442 -27.87 -5.76 -24.46
CA SER A 442 -27.04 -6.62 -23.61
C SER A 442 -27.51 -6.60 -22.15
N GLY A 443 -27.29 -7.69 -21.44
CA GLY A 443 -27.51 -7.74 -20.00
C GLY A 443 -26.47 -6.93 -19.24
N GLY A 444 -26.88 -6.28 -18.18
CA GLY A 444 -26.03 -5.52 -17.27
C GLY A 444 -25.11 -6.40 -16.46
N THR A 445 -23.97 -5.87 -16.04
CA THR A 445 -23.01 -6.61 -15.22
C THR A 445 -23.52 -6.79 -13.79
N GLY A 446 -23.24 -7.93 -13.17
CA GLY A 446 -23.50 -8.13 -11.74
C GLY A 446 -22.59 -7.27 -10.86
N GLY A 447 -23.11 -6.85 -9.71
CA GLY A 447 -22.38 -6.06 -8.73
C GLY A 447 -21.29 -6.88 -8.01
N ARG A 448 -20.23 -6.22 -7.55
CA ARG A 448 -19.18 -6.87 -6.78
C ARG A 448 -19.66 -7.21 -5.36
N GLY A 449 -19.26 -8.36 -4.82
CA GLY A 449 -19.46 -8.68 -3.41
C GLY A 449 -18.55 -7.86 -2.49
N GLY A 450 -19.06 -7.48 -1.32
CA GLY A 450 -18.31 -6.76 -0.30
C GLY A 450 -17.28 -7.64 0.41
N ASN A 451 -16.25 -7.03 0.98
CA ASN A 451 -15.18 -7.73 1.66
C ASN A 451 -15.62 -8.20 3.07
N GLY A 452 -15.08 -9.32 3.54
CA GLY A 452 -15.25 -9.77 4.92
C GLY A 452 -14.42 -8.95 5.90
N ALA A 453 -14.86 -8.85 7.15
CA ALA A 453 -14.15 -8.09 8.17
C ALA A 453 -13.00 -8.92 8.76
N ALA A 454 -11.93 -8.26 9.22
CA ALA A 454 -10.86 -8.94 9.93
C ALA A 454 -11.36 -9.61 11.22
N GLY A 455 -10.74 -10.72 11.62
CA GLY A 455 -11.02 -11.39 12.88
C GLY A 455 -10.56 -10.56 14.08
N ALA A 456 -11.26 -10.64 15.20
CA ALA A 456 -10.82 -10.01 16.43
C ALA A 456 -9.52 -10.65 16.96
N ALA A 457 -8.64 -9.83 17.52
CA ALA A 457 -7.43 -10.33 18.18
C ALA A 457 -7.78 -11.20 19.39
N GLY A 458 -6.98 -12.23 19.62
CA GLY A 458 -7.00 -13.05 20.83
C GLY A 458 -6.51 -12.24 22.02
N ALA A 459 -7.12 -12.46 23.19
CA ALA A 459 -6.71 -11.79 24.41
C ALA A 459 -5.36 -12.31 24.92
N ASP A 460 -4.48 -11.38 25.31
CA ASP A 460 -3.25 -11.69 26.04
C ASP A 460 -3.59 -12.37 27.38
N ALA A 461 -2.75 -13.32 27.79
CA ALA A 461 -2.90 -13.94 29.08
C ALA A 461 -2.44 -13.00 30.20
N THR A 462 -3.31 -12.79 31.19
CA THR A 462 -3.01 -11.97 32.38
C THR A 462 -2.65 -12.81 33.61
N THR A 463 -2.98 -14.11 33.58
CA THR A 463 -2.65 -15.05 34.66
C THR A 463 -1.26 -15.63 34.42
N PRO A 464 -0.32 -15.57 35.38
CA PRO A 464 1.04 -16.05 35.17
C PRO A 464 1.11 -17.49 34.65
N GLY A 465 1.95 -17.72 33.63
CA GLY A 465 2.09 -19.02 32.97
C GLY A 465 0.90 -19.45 32.07
N ALA A 466 -0.19 -18.68 32.01
CA ALA A 466 -1.33 -19.00 31.14
C ALA A 466 -1.02 -18.66 29.68
N LYS A 467 -1.59 -19.46 28.77
CA LYS A 467 -1.43 -19.27 27.32
C LYS A 467 -2.29 -18.11 26.82
N GLY A 468 -1.78 -17.36 25.84
CA GLY A 468 -2.58 -16.37 25.13
C GLY A 468 -3.71 -17.03 24.34
N SER A 469 -4.83 -16.32 24.16
CA SER A 469 -5.98 -16.85 23.41
C SER A 469 -5.70 -16.83 21.91
N THR A 470 -6.27 -17.78 21.15
CA THR A 470 -6.17 -17.77 19.69
C THR A 470 -6.90 -16.56 19.10
N GLY A 471 -6.38 -16.00 18.01
CA GLY A 471 -7.10 -14.99 17.24
C GLY A 471 -8.38 -15.55 16.62
N HIS A 472 -9.39 -14.71 16.46
CA HIS A 472 -10.65 -15.11 15.81
C HIS A 472 -10.48 -15.20 14.29
N THR A 473 -11.30 -16.03 13.64
CA THR A 473 -11.29 -16.17 12.18
C THR A 473 -11.75 -14.89 11.49
N GLY A 474 -11.12 -14.53 10.37
CA GLY A 474 -11.61 -13.48 9.49
C GLY A 474 -12.95 -13.85 8.86
N GLY A 475 -13.76 -12.85 8.56
CA GLY A 475 -15.07 -13.05 7.92
C GLY A 475 -14.94 -13.37 6.44
N SER A 476 -15.85 -14.16 5.88
CA SER A 476 -15.81 -14.48 4.46
C SER A 476 -16.19 -13.27 3.59
N GLY A 477 -15.62 -13.15 2.40
CA GLY A 477 -16.07 -12.19 1.39
C GLY A 477 -17.47 -12.52 0.88
N GLY A 478 -18.21 -11.49 0.48
CA GLY A 478 -19.54 -11.63 -0.11
C GLY A 478 -19.48 -12.14 -1.55
N ALA A 479 -20.51 -12.87 -1.98
CA ALA A 479 -20.57 -13.36 -3.35
C ALA A 479 -20.77 -12.21 -4.36
N GLY A 480 -20.18 -12.32 -5.54
CA GLY A 480 -20.49 -11.43 -6.66
C GLY A 480 -21.92 -11.64 -7.17
N GLY A 481 -22.56 -10.57 -7.60
CA GLY A 481 -23.91 -10.61 -8.19
C GLY A 481 -23.90 -11.29 -9.55
N ALA A 482 -25.00 -11.94 -9.93
CA ALA A 482 -25.13 -12.49 -11.28
C ALA A 482 -25.21 -11.37 -12.33
N GLY A 483 -24.68 -11.59 -13.52
CA GLY A 483 -24.96 -10.74 -14.67
C GLY A 483 -26.41 -10.90 -15.14
N GLY A 484 -26.98 -9.86 -15.72
CA GLY A 484 -28.32 -9.89 -16.31
C GLY A 484 -28.34 -10.63 -17.63
N ASP A 485 -29.49 -11.16 -18.01
CA ASP A 485 -29.63 -11.87 -19.28
C ASP A 485 -29.58 -10.89 -20.47
N GLY A 486 -29.03 -11.34 -21.59
CA GLY A 486 -29.13 -10.62 -22.86
C GLY A 486 -30.53 -10.69 -23.44
N GLY A 487 -30.83 -9.78 -24.37
CA GLY A 487 -32.11 -9.70 -25.05
C GLY A 487 -32.55 -11.01 -25.73
N THR A 488 -33.86 -11.20 -25.80
CA THR A 488 -34.47 -12.43 -26.35
C THR A 488 -34.39 -12.52 -27.88
N ARG A 489 -34.04 -11.44 -28.59
CA ARG A 489 -33.77 -11.45 -30.04
C ARG A 489 -32.28 -11.33 -30.35
N ALA A 490 -31.53 -10.53 -29.60
CA ALA A 490 -30.09 -10.38 -29.71
C ALA A 490 -29.53 -9.76 -28.42
N GLY A 491 -28.21 -9.80 -28.24
CA GLY A 491 -27.53 -9.20 -27.10
C GLY A 491 -26.83 -10.25 -26.23
N ASP A 492 -25.67 -9.87 -25.72
CA ASP A 492 -24.86 -10.69 -24.83
C ASP A 492 -25.46 -10.70 -23.42
N GLY A 493 -25.30 -11.81 -22.70
CA GLY A 493 -25.53 -11.81 -21.27
C GLY A 493 -24.47 -11.00 -20.54
N GLY A 494 -24.86 -10.28 -19.50
CA GLY A 494 -23.95 -9.48 -18.69
C GLY A 494 -22.95 -10.34 -17.94
N SER A 495 -21.73 -9.83 -17.70
CA SER A 495 -20.76 -10.55 -16.88
C SER A 495 -21.22 -10.66 -15.42
N GLY A 496 -20.88 -11.77 -14.77
CA GLY A 496 -21.04 -11.90 -13.32
C GLY A 496 -20.10 -10.95 -12.57
N GLY A 497 -20.56 -10.44 -11.43
CA GLY A 497 -19.77 -9.59 -10.54
C GLY A 497 -18.67 -10.38 -9.84
N THR A 498 -17.58 -9.72 -9.45
CA THR A 498 -16.51 -10.37 -8.71
C THR A 498 -16.92 -10.65 -7.26
N GLY A 499 -16.41 -11.74 -6.67
CA GLY A 499 -16.54 -12.00 -5.25
C GLY A 499 -15.71 -11.03 -4.40
N GLY A 500 -16.17 -10.74 -3.19
CA GLY A 500 -15.45 -9.92 -2.21
C GLY A 500 -14.28 -10.68 -1.60
N THR A 501 -13.27 -9.97 -1.10
CA THR A 501 -12.13 -10.62 -0.44
C THR A 501 -12.53 -11.11 0.95
N GLY A 502 -11.97 -12.23 1.40
CA GLY A 502 -12.08 -12.64 2.79
C GLY A 502 -11.31 -11.68 3.69
N GLY A 503 -11.79 -11.48 4.92
CA GLY A 503 -11.11 -10.68 5.93
C GLY A 503 -9.93 -11.43 6.54
N ASP A 504 -8.91 -10.72 6.99
CA ASP A 504 -7.74 -11.35 7.61
C ASP A 504 -8.10 -11.99 8.96
N GLY A 505 -7.37 -13.03 9.36
CA GLY A 505 -7.51 -13.62 10.69
C GLY A 505 -7.01 -12.67 11.77
N GLY A 506 -7.64 -12.70 12.95
CA GLY A 506 -7.19 -11.90 14.09
C GLY A 506 -5.84 -12.39 14.62
N SER A 507 -5.04 -11.50 15.21
CA SER A 507 -3.78 -11.91 15.84
C SER A 507 -4.02 -12.79 17.07
N GLY A 508 -3.14 -13.72 17.40
CA GLY A 508 -3.14 -14.45 18.67
C GLY A 508 -2.67 -13.56 19.82
N GLY A 509 -3.17 -13.82 21.03
CA GLY A 509 -2.73 -13.13 22.24
C GLY A 509 -1.38 -13.64 22.73
N SER A 510 -0.61 -12.82 23.43
CA SER A 510 0.68 -13.18 24.02
C SER A 510 0.49 -14.06 25.27
N GLY A 511 1.45 -14.95 25.52
CA GLY A 511 1.51 -15.74 26.75
C GLY A 511 1.97 -14.92 27.95
N ALA A 512 1.49 -15.26 29.14
CA ALA A 512 1.84 -14.54 30.35
C ALA A 512 3.23 -14.93 30.85
N ARG A 513 3.96 -14.00 31.48
CA ARG A 513 5.19 -14.32 32.23
C ARG A 513 4.90 -15.38 33.30
N GLY A 514 5.82 -16.30 33.54
CA GLY A 514 5.74 -17.23 34.67
C GLY A 514 5.74 -16.49 36.01
N ALA A 515 5.03 -17.02 37.01
CA ALA A 515 5.09 -16.49 38.36
C ALA A 515 6.44 -16.85 39.01
N ASP A 516 7.05 -15.91 39.72
CA ASP A 516 8.22 -16.21 40.56
C ASP A 516 7.84 -17.29 41.59
N ALA A 517 8.80 -18.14 41.97
CA ALA A 517 8.53 -19.26 42.85
C ALA A 517 8.02 -18.78 44.22
N SER A 518 6.85 -19.27 44.66
CA SER A 518 6.27 -18.91 45.96
C SER A 518 6.88 -19.68 47.13
N ALA A 519 7.58 -20.78 46.86
CA ALA A 519 8.29 -21.59 47.85
C ALA A 519 9.80 -21.33 47.80
N LEU A 520 10.42 -21.19 48.98
CA LEU A 520 11.86 -21.00 49.12
C LEU A 520 12.63 -22.15 48.43
N GLY A 521 13.59 -21.80 47.57
CA GLY A 521 14.37 -22.78 46.79
C GLY A 521 13.62 -23.42 45.61
N GLY A 522 12.37 -23.01 45.32
CA GLY A 522 11.61 -23.47 44.17
C GLY A 522 12.17 -22.94 42.85
N ALA A 523 12.02 -23.72 41.78
CA ALA A 523 12.27 -23.26 40.42
C ALA A 523 11.25 -22.17 40.02
N GLY A 524 11.66 -21.22 39.19
CA GLY A 524 10.73 -20.27 38.59
C GLY A 524 9.67 -21.01 37.75
N ASN A 525 8.42 -20.55 37.76
CA ASN A 525 7.40 -21.15 36.90
C ASN A 525 7.67 -20.81 35.43
N GLU A 526 7.22 -21.69 34.54
CA GLU A 526 7.32 -21.49 33.10
C GLU A 526 6.47 -20.30 32.63
N GLY A 527 6.91 -19.62 31.58
CA GLY A 527 6.08 -18.67 30.86
C GLY A 527 4.99 -19.37 30.07
N GLY A 528 3.83 -18.72 29.91
CA GLY A 528 2.74 -19.26 29.10
C GLY A 528 3.05 -19.17 27.61
N ASP A 529 2.54 -20.11 26.82
CA ASP A 529 2.70 -20.06 25.37
C ASP A 529 1.91 -18.91 24.74
N GLY A 530 2.36 -18.40 23.59
CA GLY A 530 1.60 -17.49 22.75
C GLY A 530 0.39 -18.18 22.11
N GLY A 531 -0.70 -17.44 21.93
CA GLY A 531 -1.88 -17.87 21.20
C GLY A 531 -1.62 -17.93 19.70
N ALA A 532 -2.22 -18.90 19.01
CA ALA A 532 -2.13 -18.96 17.55
C ALA A 532 -2.89 -17.80 16.90
N GLY A 533 -2.45 -17.39 15.71
CA GLY A 533 -3.23 -16.47 14.87
C GLY A 533 -4.54 -17.11 14.40
N GLY A 534 -5.60 -16.31 14.25
CA GLY A 534 -6.87 -16.76 13.68
C GLY A 534 -6.73 -17.08 12.20
N THR A 535 -7.56 -17.97 11.66
CA THR A 535 -7.51 -18.23 10.20
C THR A 535 -8.06 -17.05 9.41
N GLY A 536 -7.56 -16.82 8.21
CA GLY A 536 -8.16 -15.86 7.28
C GLY A 536 -9.56 -16.32 6.86
N GLY A 537 -10.43 -15.37 6.55
CA GLY A 537 -11.76 -15.64 6.01
C GLY A 537 -11.68 -16.07 4.55
N ASP A 538 -12.62 -16.89 4.10
CA ASP A 538 -12.67 -17.32 2.71
C ASP A 538 -13.06 -16.16 1.77
N GLY A 539 -12.53 -16.15 0.56
CA GLY A 539 -12.96 -15.23 -0.48
C GLY A 539 -14.38 -15.55 -0.96
N GLY A 540 -15.14 -14.52 -1.31
CA GLY A 540 -16.49 -14.68 -1.85
C GLY A 540 -16.47 -15.30 -3.25
N ASN A 541 -17.48 -16.08 -3.59
CA ASN A 541 -17.58 -16.66 -4.93
C ASN A 541 -17.87 -15.58 -5.98
N GLY A 542 -17.35 -15.75 -7.19
CA GLY A 542 -17.71 -14.90 -8.32
C GLY A 542 -19.14 -15.15 -8.79
N GLY A 543 -19.78 -14.10 -9.28
CA GLY A 543 -21.15 -14.16 -9.80
C GLY A 543 -21.24 -14.93 -11.11
N VAL A 544 -22.38 -15.56 -11.36
CA VAL A 544 -22.65 -16.24 -12.64
C VAL A 544 -22.85 -15.21 -13.75
N GLY A 545 -22.28 -15.42 -14.93
CA GLY A 545 -22.57 -14.60 -16.10
C GLY A 545 -23.98 -14.84 -16.63
N GLY A 546 -24.66 -13.78 -17.05
CA GLY A 546 -26.03 -13.83 -17.55
C GLY A 546 -26.17 -14.63 -18.84
N ALA A 547 -27.35 -15.18 -19.09
CA ALA A 547 -27.59 -15.98 -20.27
C ALA A 547 -27.83 -15.11 -21.51
N ALA A 548 -27.37 -15.55 -22.68
CA ALA A 548 -27.89 -15.04 -23.93
C ALA A 548 -29.17 -15.81 -24.29
N ARG A 549 -30.24 -15.10 -24.62
CA ARG A 549 -31.59 -15.69 -24.79
C ARG A 549 -32.09 -15.71 -26.24
N SER A 550 -31.29 -15.24 -27.19
CA SER A 550 -31.65 -15.23 -28.62
C SER A 550 -31.77 -16.64 -29.20
N ALA A 551 -32.96 -16.98 -29.71
CA ALA A 551 -33.24 -18.25 -30.37
C ALA A 551 -33.08 -18.20 -31.90
N THR A 552 -32.89 -17.01 -32.51
CA THR A 552 -33.08 -16.79 -33.96
C THR A 552 -31.80 -16.45 -34.75
N GLY A 553 -30.61 -16.81 -34.26
CA GLY A 553 -29.40 -16.90 -35.09
C GLY A 553 -28.36 -15.78 -34.97
N GLN A 554 -28.57 -14.78 -34.10
CA GLN A 554 -27.55 -13.80 -33.66
C GLN A 554 -27.37 -13.98 -32.15
N ALA A 555 -27.03 -15.19 -31.74
CA ALA A 555 -26.86 -15.51 -30.33
C ALA A 555 -25.69 -14.67 -29.79
N GLY A 556 -26.02 -13.70 -28.92
CA GLY A 556 -24.99 -13.11 -28.07
C GLY A 556 -24.30 -14.19 -27.24
N GLY A 557 -23.11 -13.90 -26.74
CA GLY A 557 -22.41 -14.77 -25.80
C GLY A 557 -23.14 -14.79 -24.46
N ARG A 558 -23.13 -15.93 -23.76
CA ARG A 558 -23.35 -15.92 -22.30
C ARG A 558 -22.30 -14.99 -21.68
N GLY A 559 -22.66 -14.24 -20.65
CA GLY A 559 -21.71 -13.41 -19.94
C GLY A 559 -20.57 -14.23 -19.34
N ALA A 560 -19.38 -13.63 -19.22
CA ALA A 560 -18.30 -14.24 -18.46
C ALA A 560 -18.70 -14.39 -16.99
N GLY A 561 -18.27 -15.46 -16.34
CA GLY A 561 -18.42 -15.60 -14.90
C GLY A 561 -17.47 -14.65 -14.17
N GLY A 562 -17.92 -14.07 -13.06
CA GLY A 562 -17.11 -13.20 -12.22
C GLY A 562 -15.97 -13.96 -11.56
N THR A 563 -14.85 -13.30 -11.29
CA THR A 563 -13.76 -13.92 -10.54
C THR A 563 -14.16 -14.12 -9.07
N GLY A 564 -13.71 -15.21 -8.46
CA GLY A 564 -13.79 -15.37 -7.02
C GLY A 564 -12.89 -14.37 -6.30
N GLY A 565 -13.29 -13.94 -5.11
CA GLY A 565 -12.49 -13.10 -4.24
C GLY A 565 -11.33 -13.88 -3.64
N THR A 566 -10.25 -13.18 -3.29
CA THR A 566 -9.12 -13.79 -2.59
C THR A 566 -9.50 -14.13 -1.16
N GLY A 567 -8.97 -15.22 -0.60
CA GLY A 567 -9.05 -15.46 0.84
C GLY A 567 -8.24 -14.44 1.63
N GLY A 568 -8.66 -14.14 2.85
CA GLY A 568 -7.93 -13.28 3.77
C GLY A 568 -6.66 -13.96 4.29
N THR A 569 -5.67 -13.19 4.72
CA THR A 569 -4.45 -13.77 5.29
C THR A 569 -4.74 -14.31 6.69
N GLY A 570 -4.08 -15.39 7.09
CA GLY A 570 -4.22 -15.88 8.48
C GLY A 570 -3.47 -14.97 9.44
N GLY A 571 -3.98 -14.77 10.65
CA GLY A 571 -3.50 -13.80 11.63
C GLY A 571 -2.11 -14.08 12.20
N ILE A 572 -1.48 -13.04 12.75
CA ILE A 572 -0.15 -13.13 13.37
C ILE A 572 -0.27 -13.87 14.71
N ALA A 573 0.67 -14.72 15.07
CA ALA A 573 0.63 -15.40 16.36
C ALA A 573 1.15 -14.52 17.52
N GLY A 574 0.78 -14.84 18.75
CA GLY A 574 1.30 -14.19 19.95
C GLY A 574 2.66 -14.75 20.38
N ASP A 575 3.46 -13.94 21.09
CA ASP A 575 4.74 -14.37 21.66
C ASP A 575 4.56 -15.22 22.92
N GLY A 576 5.54 -16.07 23.22
CA GLY A 576 5.61 -16.81 24.48
C GLY A 576 6.03 -15.91 25.64
N GLY A 577 5.47 -16.13 26.82
CA GLY A 577 5.81 -15.41 28.03
C GLY A 577 7.21 -15.76 28.55
N ASN A 578 7.87 -14.83 29.22
CA ASN A 578 9.18 -15.11 29.83
C ASN A 578 9.04 -16.06 31.04
N GLY A 579 10.03 -16.93 31.24
CA GLY A 579 10.14 -17.73 32.46
C GLY A 579 10.43 -16.87 33.68
N ALA A 580 9.98 -17.34 34.85
CA ALA A 580 10.20 -16.64 36.10
C ALA A 580 11.62 -16.85 36.65
N ASN A 581 12.12 -15.93 37.47
CA ASN A 581 13.43 -16.12 38.07
C ASN A 581 13.37 -17.17 39.18
N GLY A 582 14.45 -17.91 39.37
CA GLY A 582 14.58 -18.81 40.51
C GLY A 582 14.77 -18.06 41.83
N VAL A 583 14.36 -18.67 42.95
CA VAL A 583 14.46 -18.06 44.29
C VAL A 583 15.54 -18.75 45.12
N ALA A 584 16.37 -17.97 45.82
CA ALA A 584 17.55 -18.46 46.55
C ALA A 584 17.20 -19.32 47.79
N SER A 585 17.82 -20.50 47.93
CA SER A 585 17.93 -21.32 49.16
C SER A 585 18.90 -22.51 48.96
N ILE A 586 18.93 -23.49 49.87
CA ILE A 586 19.90 -24.61 50.01
C ILE A 586 20.14 -25.42 48.71
N ASN A 587 19.21 -25.40 47.75
CA ASN A 587 19.34 -26.09 46.45
C ASN A 587 19.23 -25.16 45.23
N GLY A 588 19.44 -23.83 45.40
CA GLY A 588 19.58 -22.85 44.31
C GLY A 588 18.48 -22.94 43.24
N GLY A 589 17.30 -22.39 43.49
CA GLY A 589 16.16 -22.43 42.56
C GLY A 589 16.55 -22.08 41.13
N THR A 590 16.33 -23.01 40.20
CA THR A 590 16.61 -22.81 38.77
C THR A 590 15.63 -21.79 38.17
N GLY A 591 16.04 -21.08 37.13
CA GLY A 591 15.13 -20.21 36.39
C GLY A 591 14.07 -21.00 35.64
N GLY A 592 12.84 -20.48 35.56
CA GLY A 592 11.75 -21.07 34.79
C GLY A 592 12.01 -21.02 33.29
N ALA A 593 11.46 -21.98 32.54
CA ALA A 593 11.55 -21.95 31.09
C ALA A 593 10.70 -20.81 30.50
N GLY A 594 11.13 -20.24 29.38
CA GLY A 594 10.26 -19.37 28.58
C GLY A 594 9.15 -20.17 27.89
N GLY A 595 7.97 -19.56 27.74
CA GLY A 595 6.86 -20.11 26.98
C GLY A 595 7.17 -20.14 25.49
N ASN A 596 6.56 -21.06 24.74
CA ASN A 596 6.77 -21.11 23.29
C ASN A 596 5.94 -20.03 22.59
N GLY A 597 6.42 -19.55 21.45
CA GLY A 597 5.63 -18.67 20.59
C GLY A 597 4.47 -19.40 19.92
N GLY A 598 3.39 -18.68 19.62
CA GLY A 598 2.25 -19.23 18.89
C GLY A 598 2.54 -19.45 17.40
N ASP A 599 1.74 -20.30 16.76
CA ASP A 599 1.79 -20.49 15.31
C ASP A 599 0.94 -19.45 14.55
N PRO A 600 1.38 -18.95 13.38
CA PRO A 600 0.56 -18.08 12.54
C PRO A 600 -0.73 -18.78 12.12
N GLY A 601 -1.79 -18.01 11.94
CA GLY A 601 -3.03 -18.51 11.36
C GLY A 601 -2.85 -18.95 9.91
N ALA A 602 -3.57 -19.99 9.50
CA ALA A 602 -3.67 -20.34 8.09
C ALA A 602 -4.47 -19.27 7.33
N GLY A 603 -4.09 -18.97 6.09
CA GLY A 603 -4.90 -18.10 5.23
C GLY A 603 -6.21 -18.76 4.80
N GLY A 604 -7.22 -17.93 4.51
CA GLY A 604 -8.53 -18.38 4.05
C GLY A 604 -8.49 -18.92 2.61
N ALA A 605 -9.43 -19.78 2.25
CA ALA A 605 -9.53 -20.27 0.89
C ALA A 605 -9.92 -19.14 -0.08
N GLY A 606 -9.43 -19.20 -1.32
CA GLY A 606 -9.91 -18.31 -2.37
C GLY A 606 -11.30 -18.74 -2.86
N GLY A 607 -12.18 -17.77 -3.10
CA GLY A 607 -13.54 -18.03 -3.59
C GLY A 607 -13.54 -18.65 -4.98
N CYS A 608 -14.53 -19.49 -5.29
CA CYS A 608 -14.62 -20.08 -6.62
C CYS A 608 -15.02 -19.01 -7.66
N GLY A 609 -14.54 -19.16 -8.89
CA GLY A 609 -15.00 -18.30 -9.98
C GLY A 609 -16.41 -18.67 -10.42
N GLY A 610 -17.20 -17.68 -10.84
CA GLY A 610 -18.56 -17.88 -11.32
C GLY A 610 -18.61 -18.62 -12.65
N ALA A 611 -19.71 -19.32 -12.91
CA ALA A 611 -19.95 -19.94 -14.21
C ALA A 611 -20.32 -18.89 -15.28
N GLY A 612 -19.97 -19.11 -16.54
CA GLY A 612 -20.24 -18.19 -17.64
C GLY A 612 -19.79 -18.74 -19.00
N SER A 613 -19.68 -17.89 -20.02
CA SER A 613 -19.01 -18.27 -21.29
C SER A 613 -17.54 -18.63 -21.06
N THR A 614 -16.88 -17.91 -20.17
CA THR A 614 -15.66 -18.33 -19.49
C THR A 614 -15.95 -18.45 -18.00
N ILE A 615 -15.53 -19.55 -17.38
CA ILE A 615 -15.56 -19.67 -15.92
C ILE A 615 -14.62 -18.59 -15.36
N GLY A 616 -15.10 -17.86 -14.35
CA GLY A 616 -14.29 -16.87 -13.66
C GLY A 616 -13.06 -17.51 -13.04
N LYS A 617 -12.00 -16.74 -12.86
CA LYS A 617 -10.82 -17.25 -12.15
C LYS A 617 -11.19 -17.52 -10.70
N GLN A 618 -10.72 -18.64 -10.16
CA GLN A 618 -10.73 -18.87 -8.71
C GLN A 618 -9.87 -17.80 -8.05
N GLY A 619 -10.34 -17.27 -6.93
CA GLY A 619 -9.56 -16.36 -6.10
C GLY A 619 -8.32 -17.07 -5.56
N ALA A 620 -7.26 -16.31 -5.33
CA ALA A 620 -6.09 -16.85 -4.65
C ALA A 620 -6.45 -17.20 -3.19
N THR A 621 -5.91 -18.31 -2.69
CA THR A 621 -5.86 -18.62 -1.27
C THR A 621 -5.09 -17.51 -0.55
N GLY A 622 -5.58 -17.07 0.60
CA GLY A 622 -4.84 -16.17 1.46
C GLY A 622 -3.56 -16.82 1.96
N GLY A 623 -2.50 -16.04 2.11
CA GLY A 623 -1.26 -16.52 2.70
C GLY A 623 -1.38 -16.71 4.22
N ALA A 624 -0.61 -17.64 4.78
CA ALA A 624 -0.29 -17.56 6.21
C ALA A 624 0.67 -16.37 6.43
N HIS A 625 0.57 -15.67 7.56
CA HIS A 625 1.56 -14.64 7.90
C HIS A 625 2.96 -15.26 8.01
N THR A 626 3.97 -14.55 7.53
CA THR A 626 5.38 -15.00 7.48
C THR A 626 6.13 -14.81 8.80
N SER A 627 5.44 -14.37 9.86
CA SER A 627 6.00 -14.16 11.20
C SER A 627 5.17 -14.92 12.23
N GLY A 628 5.81 -15.82 12.98
CA GLY A 628 5.23 -16.56 14.09
C GLY A 628 5.62 -15.92 15.41
N GLY A 629 5.00 -16.37 16.49
CA GLY A 629 5.33 -15.90 17.82
C GLY A 629 6.77 -16.28 18.16
N ASN A 630 7.50 -15.37 18.80
CA ASN A 630 8.82 -15.68 19.35
C ASN A 630 8.67 -16.45 20.66
N GLY A 631 9.64 -17.30 20.96
CA GLY A 631 9.73 -17.94 22.27
C GLY A 631 10.11 -16.92 23.36
N GLY A 632 9.55 -17.09 24.55
CA GLY A 632 9.89 -16.28 25.71
C GLY A 632 11.31 -16.58 26.21
N ASN A 633 11.94 -15.62 26.89
CA ASN A 633 13.26 -15.83 27.50
C ASN A 633 13.16 -16.72 28.73
N GLY A 634 14.17 -17.55 28.97
CA GLY A 634 14.31 -18.29 30.23
C GLY A 634 14.61 -17.35 31.41
N GLY A 635 14.09 -17.68 32.58
CA GLY A 635 14.36 -16.94 33.81
C GLY A 635 15.80 -17.13 34.31
N SER A 636 16.33 -16.19 35.10
CA SER A 636 17.67 -16.34 35.68
C SER A 636 17.67 -17.37 36.82
N GLY A 637 18.77 -18.10 36.96
CA GLY A 637 19.03 -18.93 38.14
C GLY A 637 19.26 -18.07 39.38
N ALA A 638 18.85 -18.57 40.55
CA ALA A 638 19.13 -17.91 41.82
C ALA A 638 20.64 -17.89 42.15
N ASN A 639 21.10 -16.75 42.68
CA ASN A 639 22.42 -16.66 43.30
C ASN A 639 22.45 -17.48 44.60
N ALA A 640 23.58 -18.12 44.87
CA ALA A 640 23.79 -18.79 46.14
C ALA A 640 23.99 -17.76 47.27
N THR A 641 23.37 -18.01 48.42
CA THR A 641 23.43 -17.15 49.60
C THR A 641 24.12 -17.79 50.80
N ALA A 642 24.30 -19.11 50.78
CA ALA A 642 25.00 -19.87 51.82
C ALA A 642 26.44 -20.17 51.36
N THR A 643 27.39 -20.05 52.27
CA THR A 643 28.82 -20.09 51.95
C THR A 643 29.22 -21.40 51.25
N GLY A 644 30.07 -21.29 50.23
CA GLY A 644 30.58 -22.42 49.45
C GLY A 644 29.54 -23.12 48.57
N ILE A 645 28.25 -22.76 48.61
CA ILE A 645 27.23 -23.33 47.72
C ILE A 645 27.31 -22.71 46.33
N GLY A 646 27.14 -23.54 45.29
CA GLY A 646 27.12 -23.08 43.92
C GLY A 646 25.81 -22.39 43.52
N GLY A 647 25.89 -21.48 42.55
CA GLY A 647 24.71 -20.81 41.99
C GLY A 647 23.84 -21.73 41.14
N ALA A 648 22.56 -21.37 41.00
CA ALA A 648 21.59 -22.14 40.24
C ALA A 648 21.74 -22.01 38.73
N ALA A 649 21.28 -23.00 37.97
CA ALA A 649 21.20 -22.89 36.51
C ALA A 649 20.12 -21.89 36.06
N GLY A 650 20.38 -21.19 34.96
CA GLY A 650 19.37 -20.40 34.24
C GLY A 650 18.35 -21.26 33.51
N GLY A 651 17.14 -20.76 33.35
CA GLY A 651 16.05 -21.42 32.63
C GLY A 651 16.30 -21.48 31.13
N ILE A 652 15.73 -22.48 30.45
CA ILE A 652 15.80 -22.57 28.99
C ILE A 652 14.91 -21.50 28.34
N GLY A 653 15.32 -20.97 27.19
CA GLY A 653 14.46 -20.14 26.35
C GLY A 653 13.36 -20.97 25.70
N GLY A 654 12.17 -20.38 25.52
CA GLY A 654 11.05 -20.99 24.82
C GLY A 654 11.34 -21.12 23.32
N ASN A 655 10.73 -22.08 22.64
CA ASN A 655 10.90 -22.21 21.20
C ASN A 655 10.04 -21.17 20.46
N GLY A 656 10.49 -20.73 19.29
CA GLY A 656 9.63 -19.95 18.38
C GLY A 656 8.51 -20.82 17.82
N GLY A 657 7.38 -20.18 17.47
CA GLY A 657 6.34 -20.80 16.65
C GLY A 657 6.85 -21.11 15.23
N LEU A 658 5.99 -21.63 14.35
CA LEU A 658 6.37 -22.16 13.03
C LEU A 658 7.42 -21.33 12.25
N VAL A 659 7.30 -20.01 12.28
CA VAL A 659 8.22 -19.05 11.64
C VAL A 659 8.77 -17.98 12.62
N GLY A 660 8.80 -18.27 13.93
CA GLY A 660 9.27 -17.36 14.98
C GLY A 660 10.68 -17.70 15.49
N ASN A 661 11.33 -16.74 16.16
CA ASN A 661 12.64 -16.95 16.75
C ASN A 661 12.54 -17.65 18.12
N GLY A 662 13.58 -18.42 18.48
CA GLY A 662 13.70 -18.98 19.82
C GLY A 662 14.07 -17.90 20.85
N GLY A 663 13.56 -18.04 22.07
CA GLY A 663 13.86 -17.15 23.18
C GLY A 663 15.28 -17.36 23.73
N ALA A 664 15.87 -16.35 24.36
CA ALA A 664 17.19 -16.48 24.97
C ALA A 664 17.14 -17.37 26.22
N GLY A 665 18.24 -18.09 26.50
CA GLY A 665 18.42 -18.79 27.75
C GLY A 665 18.67 -17.82 28.92
N GLY A 666 18.19 -18.17 30.10
CA GLY A 666 18.41 -17.40 31.31
C GLY A 666 19.86 -17.46 31.81
N THR A 667 20.32 -16.45 32.53
CA THR A 667 21.66 -16.45 33.11
C THR A 667 21.76 -17.40 34.30
N GLY A 668 22.91 -18.05 34.49
CA GLY A 668 23.21 -18.80 35.70
C GLY A 668 23.43 -17.87 36.90
N GLY A 669 23.08 -18.33 38.09
CA GLY A 669 23.31 -17.61 39.34
C GLY A 669 24.76 -17.66 39.80
N ASN A 670 25.21 -16.68 40.56
CA ASN A 670 26.56 -16.64 41.11
C ASN A 670 26.74 -17.62 42.28
N GLY A 671 27.93 -18.20 42.42
CA GLY A 671 28.34 -18.97 43.58
C GLY A 671 28.61 -18.08 44.80
N ALA A 672 28.41 -18.61 46.00
CA ALA A 672 28.64 -17.89 47.24
C ALA A 672 30.12 -17.93 47.65
N THR A 673 30.58 -16.95 48.43
CA THR A 673 31.93 -16.96 48.99
C THR A 673 32.15 -18.17 49.91
N GLY A 674 33.38 -18.68 49.96
CA GLY A 674 33.76 -19.78 50.84
C GLY A 674 33.71 -19.36 52.32
N SER A 675 33.49 -20.32 53.21
CA SER A 675 33.53 -20.06 54.66
C SER A 675 34.93 -19.61 55.09
N ASN A 676 35.03 -18.62 55.96
CA ASN A 676 36.32 -18.26 56.54
C ASN A 676 36.82 -19.38 57.45
N GLY A 677 38.13 -19.60 57.47
CA GLY A 677 38.81 -20.49 58.39
C GLY A 677 38.79 -19.89 59.78
N GLU A 678 38.31 -20.67 60.75
CA GLU A 678 38.31 -20.25 62.14
C GLU A 678 39.76 -20.14 62.68
N PRO A 679 40.06 -19.12 63.51
CA PRO A 679 41.32 -19.05 64.23
C PRO A 679 41.55 -20.29 65.09
N ALA A 680 42.82 -20.65 65.32
CA ALA A 680 43.13 -21.84 66.09
C ALA A 680 42.66 -21.70 67.56
N ALA A 681 41.83 -22.65 68.01
CA ALA A 681 41.23 -22.62 69.35
C ALA A 681 42.19 -23.06 70.47
N THR A 682 43.33 -23.65 70.13
CA THR A 682 44.30 -24.15 71.11
C THR A 682 45.70 -23.59 70.85
N PRO A 683 46.52 -23.39 71.91
CA PRO A 683 47.85 -22.84 71.74
C PRO A 683 48.76 -23.66 70.81
N GLY A 684 49.46 -23.00 69.90
CA GLY A 684 50.39 -23.63 68.95
C GLY A 684 49.74 -24.41 67.80
N ALA A 685 48.41 -24.53 67.76
CA ALA A 685 47.71 -25.19 66.68
C ALA A 685 47.63 -24.31 65.42
N THR A 686 47.63 -24.94 64.25
CA THR A 686 47.48 -24.25 62.97
C THR A 686 46.07 -23.68 62.83
N GLY A 687 45.94 -22.50 62.24
CA GLY A 687 44.64 -21.94 61.87
C GLY A 687 43.95 -22.82 60.82
N ASN A 688 42.62 -22.84 60.82
CA ASN A 688 41.87 -23.65 59.85
C ASN A 688 41.99 -23.04 58.44
N PHE A 689 41.92 -23.90 57.44
CA PHE A 689 41.89 -23.46 56.05
C PHE A 689 40.61 -22.69 55.74
N GLY A 690 40.71 -21.70 54.85
CA GLY A 690 39.54 -21.09 54.24
C GLY A 690 38.79 -22.10 53.36
N GLY A 691 37.47 -22.09 53.42
CA GLY A 691 36.61 -22.90 52.56
C GLY A 691 36.68 -22.46 51.10
N THR A 692 36.44 -23.38 50.17
CA THR A 692 36.39 -23.06 48.74
C THR A 692 35.14 -22.23 48.42
N GLY A 693 35.28 -21.26 47.50
CA GLY A 693 34.14 -20.55 46.94
C GLY A 693 33.23 -21.47 46.14
N GLY A 694 31.93 -21.18 46.16
CA GLY A 694 30.92 -21.94 45.42
C GLY A 694 31.06 -21.75 43.91
N THR A 695 30.71 -22.76 43.12
CA THR A 695 30.76 -22.66 41.65
C THR A 695 29.66 -21.75 41.12
N GLY A 696 29.89 -21.02 40.03
CA GLY A 696 28.83 -20.34 39.32
C GLY A 696 27.86 -21.33 38.66
N GLY A 697 26.58 -20.98 38.61
CA GLY A 697 25.55 -21.75 37.93
C GLY A 697 25.69 -21.69 36.42
N SER A 698 25.27 -22.74 35.70
CA SER A 698 25.31 -22.75 34.24
C SER A 698 24.26 -21.80 33.64
N GLY A 699 24.58 -21.20 32.50
CA GLY A 699 23.61 -20.49 31.69
C GLY A 699 22.60 -21.44 31.05
N GLY A 700 21.35 -20.99 30.92
CA GLY A 700 20.27 -21.72 30.26
C GLY A 700 20.50 -21.82 28.76
N ARG A 701 20.00 -22.89 28.14
CA ARG A 701 20.05 -23.04 26.68
C ARG A 701 19.09 -22.05 26.02
N GLY A 702 19.47 -21.47 24.87
CA GLY A 702 18.54 -20.73 24.02
C GLY A 702 17.49 -21.65 23.39
N GLY A 703 16.26 -21.17 23.25
CA GLY A 703 15.16 -21.90 22.61
C GLY A 703 15.40 -22.09 21.12
N ASN A 704 14.84 -23.14 20.54
CA ASN A 704 15.00 -23.36 19.10
C ASN A 704 14.15 -22.36 18.31
N GLY A 705 14.63 -21.98 17.12
CA GLY A 705 13.81 -21.26 16.13
C GLY A 705 12.72 -22.16 15.54
N GLY A 706 11.78 -21.52 14.85
CA GLY A 706 10.64 -22.17 14.22
C GLY A 706 11.03 -23.25 13.21
N ALA A 707 10.13 -24.23 13.06
CA ALA A 707 10.34 -25.38 12.18
C ALA A 707 10.35 -25.02 10.69
N LEU A 708 9.72 -23.92 10.28
CA LEU A 708 9.69 -23.44 8.89
C LEU A 708 10.66 -22.28 8.65
N ALA A 709 10.80 -21.36 9.62
CA ALA A 709 11.78 -20.28 9.60
C ALA A 709 12.02 -19.74 11.02
N GLY A 710 13.10 -18.98 11.23
CA GLY A 710 13.41 -18.33 12.51
C GLY A 710 14.76 -18.77 13.10
N ASP A 711 15.39 -17.82 13.77
CA ASP A 711 16.70 -17.99 14.40
C ASP A 711 16.57 -18.74 15.73
N GLY A 712 17.60 -19.53 16.06
CA GLY A 712 17.74 -20.09 17.40
C GLY A 712 18.08 -19.00 18.42
N GLY A 713 17.51 -19.09 19.61
CA GLY A 713 17.76 -18.16 20.70
C GLY A 713 19.19 -18.21 21.21
N VAL A 714 19.67 -17.10 21.75
CA VAL A 714 21.02 -17.01 22.33
C VAL A 714 21.10 -17.83 23.63
N GLY A 715 22.22 -18.54 23.84
CA GLY A 715 22.48 -19.21 25.11
C GLY A 715 22.72 -18.22 26.26
N GLY A 716 22.22 -18.53 27.44
CA GLY A 716 22.40 -17.70 28.64
C GLY A 716 23.84 -17.68 29.13
N ALA A 717 24.26 -16.60 29.78
CA ALA A 717 25.61 -16.54 30.38
C ALA A 717 25.71 -17.42 31.64
N GLY A 718 26.87 -18.02 31.88
CA GLY A 718 27.18 -18.68 33.14
C GLY A 718 27.38 -17.68 34.29
N GLY A 719 27.02 -18.08 35.50
CA GLY A 719 27.22 -17.28 36.71
C GLY A 719 28.68 -17.23 37.15
N ALA A 720 29.07 -16.21 37.90
CA ALA A 720 30.42 -16.13 38.45
C ALA A 720 30.63 -17.14 39.59
N GLY A 721 31.86 -17.65 39.73
CA GLY A 721 32.27 -18.40 40.92
C GLY A 721 32.42 -17.47 42.12
N GLY A 722 32.13 -17.97 43.32
CA GLY A 722 32.32 -17.22 44.56
C GLY A 722 33.79 -17.18 44.98
N ASP A 723 34.18 -16.16 45.74
CA ASP A 723 35.55 -16.04 46.23
C ASP A 723 35.87 -17.11 47.28
N GLY A 724 37.15 -17.48 47.41
CA GLY A 724 37.62 -18.36 48.48
C GLY A 724 37.53 -17.69 49.86
N GLY A 725 37.23 -18.47 50.89
CA GLY A 725 37.20 -17.97 52.28
C GLY A 725 38.60 -17.63 52.79
N THR A 726 38.71 -16.73 53.75
CA THR A 726 40.02 -16.38 54.34
C THR A 726 40.56 -17.51 55.21
N GLY A 727 41.87 -17.69 55.31
CA GLY A 727 42.49 -18.64 56.25
C GLY A 727 42.43 -18.14 57.70
N GLY A 728 42.34 -19.06 58.65
CA GLY A 728 42.31 -18.74 60.09
C GLY A 728 43.69 -18.36 60.64
N VAL A 729 43.73 -17.51 61.66
CA VAL A 729 44.99 -17.14 62.32
C VAL A 729 45.51 -18.31 63.17
N GLY A 730 46.83 -18.53 63.16
CA GLY A 730 47.49 -19.56 63.96
C GLY A 730 47.42 -19.26 65.47
N GLY A 731 47.36 -20.32 66.29
CA GLY A 731 47.24 -20.20 67.74
C GLY A 731 48.56 -19.71 68.36
N ARG A 732 48.49 -18.80 69.34
CA ARG A 732 49.68 -18.41 70.12
C ARG A 732 50.28 -19.64 70.80
N GLY A 733 51.61 -19.78 70.85
CA GLY A 733 52.26 -20.87 71.58
C GLY A 733 51.88 -20.88 73.07
N ALA A 734 51.87 -22.05 73.70
CA ALA A 734 51.71 -22.17 75.15
C ALA A 734 53.00 -21.77 75.88
N ASP A 735 52.87 -20.93 76.92
CA ASP A 735 54.01 -20.55 77.76
C ASP A 735 54.64 -21.77 78.43
N GLY A 736 55.94 -21.70 78.70
CA GLY A 736 56.63 -22.77 79.43
C GLY A 736 56.10 -22.89 80.86
N THR A 737 55.51 -24.03 81.22
CA THR A 737 54.94 -24.25 82.56
C THR A 737 55.91 -24.93 83.53
N THR A 738 57.00 -25.49 83.00
CA THR A 738 58.06 -26.14 83.79
C THR A 738 59.34 -25.30 83.83
N PRO A 739 60.06 -25.26 84.97
CA PRO A 739 61.28 -24.47 85.13
C PRO A 739 62.30 -24.73 84.02
N GLY A 740 62.70 -23.68 83.28
CA GLY A 740 63.70 -23.74 82.20
C GLY A 740 63.18 -24.26 80.86
N SER A 741 61.90 -24.63 80.75
CA SER A 741 61.31 -25.01 79.47
C SER A 741 61.19 -23.81 78.52
N ALA A 742 61.54 -24.04 77.26
CA ALA A 742 61.32 -23.07 76.19
C ALA A 742 59.82 -22.84 75.98
N GLY A 743 59.46 -21.61 75.58
CA GLY A 743 58.12 -21.31 75.10
C GLY A 743 57.78 -22.18 73.89
N LYS A 744 56.54 -22.66 73.79
CA LYS A 744 56.13 -23.42 72.60
C LYS A 744 56.00 -22.49 71.40
N ALA A 745 56.22 -23.04 70.21
CA ALA A 745 56.05 -22.30 68.97
C ALA A 745 54.59 -21.86 68.79
N GLY A 746 54.39 -20.72 68.13
CA GLY A 746 53.10 -20.35 67.59
C GLY A 746 52.70 -21.29 66.47
N GLY A 747 51.40 -21.52 66.32
CA GLY A 747 50.86 -22.32 65.22
C GLY A 747 50.87 -21.54 63.93
N ASN A 748 50.96 -22.23 62.80
CA ASN A 748 50.94 -21.58 61.49
C ASN A 748 49.56 -21.00 61.16
N GLY A 749 49.52 -19.96 60.33
CA GLY A 749 48.28 -19.48 59.75
C GLY A 749 47.67 -20.49 58.78
N GLY A 750 46.34 -20.54 58.72
CA GLY A 750 45.61 -21.34 57.75
C GLY A 750 45.78 -20.78 56.34
N THR A 751 45.83 -21.65 55.34
CA THR A 751 45.82 -21.21 53.94
C THR A 751 44.46 -20.60 53.58
N GLY A 752 44.46 -19.64 52.65
CA GLY A 752 43.23 -19.14 52.05
C GLY A 752 42.53 -20.22 51.22
N GLY A 753 41.20 -20.15 51.15
CA GLY A 753 40.40 -21.06 50.34
C GLY A 753 40.55 -20.78 48.85
N ALA A 754 40.40 -21.79 48.00
CA ALA A 754 40.39 -21.55 46.55
C ALA A 754 39.11 -20.81 46.12
N GLY A 755 39.22 -19.95 45.10
CA GLY A 755 38.06 -19.37 44.43
C GLY A 755 37.23 -20.44 43.72
N GLY A 756 35.92 -20.25 43.68
CA GLY A 756 34.99 -21.12 42.98
C GLY A 756 35.12 -21.00 41.46
N ALA A 757 34.89 -22.09 40.73
CA ALA A 757 34.89 -22.05 39.27
C ALA A 757 33.69 -21.24 38.75
N GLY A 758 33.88 -20.51 37.65
CA GLY A 758 32.78 -19.87 36.93
C GLY A 758 31.87 -20.90 36.26
N GLY A 759 30.59 -20.57 36.15
CA GLY A 759 29.59 -21.42 35.50
C GLY A 759 29.78 -21.47 33.98
N ALA A 760 29.45 -22.59 33.36
CA ALA A 760 29.49 -22.69 31.90
C ALA A 760 28.39 -21.83 31.25
N GLY A 761 28.68 -21.24 30.09
CA GLY A 761 27.68 -20.59 29.26
C GLY A 761 26.70 -21.61 28.66
N GLY A 762 25.45 -21.22 28.49
CA GLY A 762 24.40 -22.03 27.88
C GLY A 762 24.61 -22.18 26.37
N ALA A 763 24.17 -23.30 25.81
CA ALA A 763 24.23 -23.47 24.35
C ALA A 763 23.20 -22.58 23.64
N GLY A 764 23.51 -22.12 22.43
CA GLY A 764 22.56 -21.48 21.54
C GLY A 764 21.49 -22.45 21.05
N GLY A 765 20.29 -21.93 20.78
CA GLY A 765 19.18 -22.66 20.21
C GLY A 765 19.44 -23.09 18.77
N ALA A 766 18.83 -24.20 18.35
CA ALA A 766 18.94 -24.66 16.97
C ALA A 766 18.00 -23.88 16.05
N ALA A 767 18.41 -23.64 14.80
CA ALA A 767 17.48 -23.33 13.73
C ALA A 767 17.00 -24.66 13.12
N GLN A 768 15.68 -24.84 12.98
CA GLN A 768 15.08 -26.15 12.66
C GLN A 768 14.61 -26.30 11.21
N SER A 769 14.63 -25.24 10.40
CA SER A 769 14.12 -25.29 9.02
C SER A 769 14.98 -26.12 8.09
N ALA A 770 14.37 -27.15 7.48
CA ALA A 770 14.96 -27.98 6.44
C ALA A 770 14.56 -27.56 5.00
N ALA A 771 13.58 -26.65 4.83
CA ALA A 771 12.94 -26.36 3.52
C ALA A 771 12.63 -24.87 3.23
N GLY A 772 13.23 -23.90 3.94
CA GLY A 772 13.07 -22.46 3.71
C GLY A 772 14.36 -21.68 3.99
N HIS A 773 14.31 -20.34 4.03
CA HIS A 773 15.45 -19.52 4.46
C HIS A 773 15.82 -19.91 5.89
N ALA A 774 16.80 -20.80 6.03
CA ALA A 774 17.19 -21.33 7.34
C ALA A 774 17.65 -20.17 8.22
N GLY A 775 16.98 -19.97 9.36
CA GLY A 775 17.45 -19.05 10.38
C GLY A 775 18.84 -19.47 10.88
N ALA A 776 19.55 -18.56 11.52
CA ALA A 776 20.83 -18.84 12.13
C ALA A 776 20.65 -19.63 13.43
N GLN A 777 21.52 -20.60 13.69
CA GLN A 777 21.65 -21.17 15.03
C GLN A 777 22.02 -20.03 16.01
N GLY A 778 21.46 -20.05 17.21
CA GLY A 778 21.80 -19.07 18.23
C GLY A 778 23.27 -19.12 18.62
N VAL A 779 23.83 -17.99 19.04
CA VAL A 779 25.18 -17.94 19.61
C VAL A 779 25.20 -18.60 20.99
N GLY A 780 26.32 -19.23 21.35
CA GLY A 780 26.50 -19.76 22.69
C GLY A 780 26.71 -18.64 23.71
N GLY A 781 26.21 -18.85 24.93
CA GLY A 781 26.36 -17.90 26.04
C GLY A 781 27.79 -17.82 26.54
N ALA A 782 28.17 -16.69 27.12
CA ALA A 782 29.50 -16.55 27.74
C ALA A 782 29.62 -17.42 29.01
N GLY A 783 30.80 -17.97 29.25
CA GLY A 783 31.11 -18.58 30.54
C GLY A 783 31.30 -17.53 31.63
N GLY A 784 30.95 -17.87 32.86
CA GLY A 784 31.13 -17.00 34.02
C GLY A 784 32.59 -16.94 34.48
N ASN A 785 32.97 -15.85 35.14
CA ASN A 785 34.32 -15.70 35.67
C ASN A 785 34.54 -16.59 36.90
N GLY A 786 35.75 -17.08 37.10
CA GLY A 786 36.13 -17.74 38.35
C GLY A 786 36.25 -16.74 39.50
N GLY A 787 35.94 -17.19 40.71
CA GLY A 787 36.10 -16.40 41.93
C GLY A 787 37.57 -16.21 42.29
N THR A 788 37.86 -15.15 43.06
CA THR A 788 39.21 -14.90 43.54
C THR A 788 39.61 -15.86 44.66
N GLY A 789 40.89 -16.15 44.79
CA GLY A 789 41.41 -16.92 45.92
C GLY A 789 41.27 -16.17 47.25
N GLY A 790 41.07 -16.91 48.33
CA GLY A 790 40.96 -16.37 49.67
C GLY A 790 42.29 -15.90 50.24
N ILE A 791 42.26 -14.87 51.10
CA ILE A 791 43.45 -14.36 51.78
C ILE A 791 43.88 -15.37 52.86
N ALA A 792 45.18 -15.57 53.04
CA ALA A 792 45.67 -16.50 54.07
C ALA A 792 45.64 -15.90 55.49
N GLY A 793 45.65 -16.76 56.50
CA GLY A 793 45.75 -16.34 57.90
C GLY A 793 47.18 -16.07 58.35
N ASP A 794 47.36 -15.19 59.32
CA ASP A 794 48.66 -14.90 59.93
C ASP A 794 49.12 -16.05 60.87
N GLY A 795 50.43 -16.18 61.04
CA GLY A 795 51.03 -17.08 62.02
C GLY A 795 50.80 -16.63 63.46
N GLY A 796 50.60 -17.59 64.37
CA GLY A 796 50.46 -17.33 65.80
C GLY A 796 51.76 -16.86 66.43
N ALA A 797 51.69 -16.02 67.45
CA ALA A 797 52.88 -15.60 68.18
C ALA A 797 53.51 -16.78 68.98
N GLY A 798 54.82 -16.84 69.06
CA GLY A 798 55.53 -17.75 69.95
C GLY A 798 55.28 -17.42 71.42
N ALA A 799 55.35 -18.43 72.28
CA ALA A 799 55.12 -18.24 73.71
C ALA A 799 56.36 -17.72 74.44
N THR A 800 56.16 -17.13 75.61
CA THR A 800 57.29 -16.72 76.46
C THR A 800 57.96 -17.94 77.11
N GLY A 801 59.28 -17.89 77.29
CA GLY A 801 60.03 -18.94 77.98
C GLY A 801 59.84 -18.89 79.51
N ALA A 802 60.05 -20.03 80.19
CA ALA A 802 59.89 -20.13 81.65
C ALA A 802 61.14 -19.70 82.45
N MET A 803 60.97 -18.97 83.56
CA MET A 803 62.05 -18.40 84.39
C MET A 803 62.88 -19.44 85.17
N THR A 804 64.23 -19.48 85.03
CA THR A 804 65.22 -20.21 85.89
C THR A 804 66.69 -19.76 85.67
N VAL A 805 67.65 -20.45 86.33
CA VAL A 805 69.14 -20.27 86.36
C VAL A 805 69.82 -19.99 85.02
N ASN A 806 69.32 -20.57 83.91
CA ASN A 806 69.81 -20.30 82.54
C ASN A 806 68.71 -19.76 81.59
N GLY A 807 67.50 -19.53 82.12
CA GLY A 807 66.29 -19.04 81.43
C GLY A 807 65.76 -19.90 80.28
N GLY A 808 64.44 -20.03 80.16
CA GLY A 808 63.81 -20.64 78.97
C GLY A 808 63.85 -19.68 77.78
N VAL A 809 64.29 -20.15 76.61
CA VAL A 809 64.21 -19.36 75.37
C VAL A 809 62.76 -19.14 74.95
N GLY A 810 62.48 -18.00 74.32
CA GLY A 810 61.17 -17.73 73.75
C GLY A 810 60.83 -18.69 72.62
N GLY A 811 59.55 -19.07 72.50
CA GLY A 811 59.07 -19.91 71.41
C GLY A 811 59.14 -19.19 70.07
N THR A 812 59.32 -19.92 68.98
CA THR A 812 59.31 -19.31 67.64
C THR A 812 57.90 -18.87 67.25
N GLY A 813 57.77 -17.80 66.47
CA GLY A 813 56.50 -17.46 65.83
C GLY A 813 56.09 -18.54 64.82
N GLY A 814 54.79 -18.73 64.64
CA GLY A 814 54.23 -19.59 63.61
C GLY A 814 54.39 -18.97 62.22
N ALA A 815 54.50 -19.78 61.18
CA ALA A 815 54.58 -19.26 59.81
C ALA A 815 53.22 -18.68 59.38
N GLY A 816 53.23 -17.69 58.49
CA GLY A 816 52.01 -17.24 57.83
C GLY A 816 51.45 -18.28 56.84
N GLY A 817 50.14 -18.28 56.62
CA GLY A 817 49.49 -19.15 55.65
C GLY A 817 49.73 -18.72 54.21
N ASP A 818 49.53 -19.64 53.27
CA ASP A 818 49.58 -19.35 51.83
C ASP A 818 48.23 -18.85 51.29
N PRO A 819 48.23 -17.88 50.34
CA PRO A 819 47.01 -17.39 49.72
C PRO A 819 46.32 -18.49 48.90
N GLY A 820 44.99 -18.42 48.82
CA GLY A 820 44.20 -19.29 47.97
C GLY A 820 44.43 -19.01 46.49
N THR A 821 44.29 -20.05 45.67
CA THR A 821 44.34 -19.94 44.20
C THR A 821 43.03 -19.41 43.66
N GLY A 822 43.08 -18.62 42.58
CA GLY A 822 41.89 -18.21 41.84
C GLY A 822 41.14 -19.38 41.21
N GLY A 823 39.81 -19.28 41.13
CA GLY A 823 38.95 -20.26 40.49
C GLY A 823 39.07 -20.22 38.96
N THR A 824 38.89 -21.35 38.28
CA THR A 824 38.90 -21.39 36.82
C THR A 824 37.70 -20.66 36.22
N GLY A 825 37.89 -19.95 35.11
CA GLY A 825 36.76 -19.40 34.34
C GLY A 825 35.91 -20.51 33.72
N GLY A 826 34.59 -20.26 33.61
CA GLY A 826 33.66 -21.18 32.99
C GLY A 826 33.83 -21.25 31.48
N ALA A 827 33.59 -22.43 30.89
CA ALA A 827 33.61 -22.58 29.44
C ALA A 827 32.48 -21.77 28.79
N GLY A 828 32.74 -21.20 27.61
CA GLY A 828 31.68 -20.63 26.78
C GLY A 828 30.75 -21.70 26.20
N GLY A 829 29.48 -21.37 26.04
CA GLY A 829 28.48 -22.26 25.48
C GLY A 829 28.67 -22.51 23.98
N THR A 830 28.18 -23.64 23.49
CA THR A 830 28.23 -24.00 22.07
C THR A 830 27.11 -23.31 21.27
N GLY A 831 27.31 -23.02 19.98
CA GLY A 831 26.32 -22.33 19.14
C GLY A 831 26.87 -22.01 17.75
N SER A 832 26.19 -21.15 16.98
CA SER A 832 26.71 -20.67 15.68
C SER A 832 28.07 -20.01 15.81
N THR A 833 28.27 -19.28 16.92
CA THR A 833 29.58 -18.96 17.46
C THR A 833 29.64 -19.46 18.91
N THR A 834 30.79 -20.03 19.30
CA THR A 834 31.01 -20.45 20.68
C THR A 834 31.15 -19.20 21.55
N GLY A 835 30.47 -19.19 22.69
CA GLY A 835 30.53 -18.08 23.63
C GLY A 835 31.94 -17.88 24.17
N LYS A 836 32.24 -16.67 24.64
CA LYS A 836 33.54 -16.39 25.25
C LYS A 836 33.66 -17.17 26.58
N SER A 837 34.79 -17.84 26.80
CA SER A 837 35.08 -18.44 28.12
C SER A 837 35.32 -17.34 29.15
N GLY A 838 34.87 -17.58 30.38
CA GLY A 838 35.09 -16.68 31.50
C GLY A 838 36.56 -16.58 31.86
N THR A 839 36.93 -15.50 32.53
CA THR A 839 38.30 -15.32 33.01
C THR A 839 38.54 -16.14 34.27
N THR A 840 39.73 -16.73 34.40
CA THR A 840 40.20 -17.28 35.68
C THR A 840 40.24 -16.16 36.72
N GLY A 841 39.78 -16.45 37.93
CA GLY A 841 39.88 -15.54 39.05
C GLY A 841 41.33 -15.31 39.45
N ASN A 842 41.58 -14.19 40.12
CA ASN A 842 42.93 -13.87 40.58
C ASN A 842 43.28 -14.66 41.84
N ASP A 843 44.54 -15.06 41.97
CA ASP A 843 45.10 -15.49 43.25
C ASP A 843 45.03 -14.34 44.25
N ALA A 844 44.90 -14.64 45.55
CA ALA A 844 44.92 -13.60 46.57
C ALA A 844 46.29 -12.91 46.60
N VAL A 845 46.29 -11.58 46.60
CA VAL A 845 47.52 -10.77 46.49
C VAL A 845 48.24 -10.57 47.83
N THR A 846 47.68 -11.07 48.93
CA THR A 846 48.23 -10.94 50.28
C THR A 846 48.30 -12.32 50.95
N GLY A 847 49.50 -12.71 51.36
CA GLY A 847 49.77 -13.93 52.13
C GLY A 847 49.78 -13.64 53.62
N GLY A 848 49.73 -14.68 54.44
CA GLY A 848 49.77 -14.57 55.89
C GLY A 848 51.12 -14.05 56.34
N ASN A 849 51.14 -13.13 57.29
CA ASN A 849 52.38 -12.68 57.92
C ASN A 849 52.85 -13.71 58.95
N GLY A 850 54.15 -13.81 59.12
CA GLY A 850 54.74 -14.62 60.18
C GLY A 850 54.39 -14.10 61.57
N GLY A 851 54.19 -15.01 62.51
CA GLY A 851 53.92 -14.68 63.90
C GLY A 851 55.13 -14.09 64.60
N ARG A 852 54.91 -13.24 65.60
CA ARG A 852 56.00 -12.70 66.42
C ARG A 852 56.65 -13.81 67.27
N GLY A 853 57.97 -13.81 67.38
CA GLY A 853 58.70 -14.69 68.30
C GLY A 853 58.40 -14.35 69.76
N GLY A 854 58.33 -15.37 70.61
CA GLY A 854 58.07 -15.21 72.04
C GLY A 854 59.25 -14.58 72.78
N ASP A 855 58.99 -13.90 73.87
CA ASP A 855 60.05 -13.25 74.64
C ASP A 855 60.85 -14.28 75.46
N GLY A 856 62.16 -14.05 75.59
CA GLY A 856 63.06 -14.86 76.41
C GLY A 856 62.83 -14.62 77.89
N ALA A 857 63.00 -15.65 78.72
CA ALA A 857 62.83 -15.51 80.16
C ALA A 857 63.93 -14.64 80.78
N ASN A 858 63.54 -13.80 81.75
CA ASN A 858 64.48 -13.04 82.57
C ASN A 858 65.32 -13.96 83.46
N ALA A 859 66.59 -13.62 83.68
CA ALA A 859 67.48 -14.35 84.57
C ALA A 859 67.18 -14.05 86.04
N THR A 860 67.13 -15.11 86.85
CA THR A 860 66.83 -15.03 88.29
C THR A 860 68.05 -15.32 89.17
N THR A 861 69.18 -15.73 88.58
CA THR A 861 70.44 -15.97 89.27
C THR A 861 71.31 -14.73 89.28
N LEU A 862 72.05 -14.56 90.37
CA LEU A 862 72.95 -13.42 90.54
C LEU A 862 74.05 -13.49 89.48
N ALA A 863 74.22 -12.40 88.74
CA ALA A 863 75.05 -12.28 87.54
C ALA A 863 74.67 -13.20 86.35
N GLY A 864 73.49 -13.83 86.37
CA GLY A 864 73.02 -14.74 85.32
C GLY A 864 72.60 -14.04 84.02
N THR A 865 72.77 -14.71 82.88
CA THR A 865 72.43 -14.17 81.56
C THR A 865 70.95 -14.37 81.24
N GLY A 866 70.25 -13.32 80.78
CA GLY A 866 68.87 -13.46 80.32
C GLY A 866 68.75 -14.41 79.12
N ALA A 867 67.62 -15.10 78.97
CA ALA A 867 67.45 -16.05 77.87
C ALA A 867 67.16 -15.33 76.54
N ALA A 868 67.48 -15.98 75.44
CA ALA A 868 67.24 -15.45 74.11
C ALA A 868 65.73 -15.36 73.78
N GLY A 869 65.35 -14.32 73.07
CA GLY A 869 64.04 -14.22 72.43
C GLY A 869 63.88 -15.24 71.31
N GLY A 870 62.65 -15.70 71.08
CA GLY A 870 62.31 -16.63 70.00
C GLY A 870 62.40 -15.99 68.63
N LYS A 871 62.71 -16.79 67.60
CA LYS A 871 62.69 -16.32 66.21
C LYS A 871 61.27 -15.91 65.79
N GLY A 872 61.13 -14.84 65.01
CA GLY A 872 59.89 -14.55 64.29
C GLY A 872 59.56 -15.67 63.29
N GLY A 873 58.27 -15.93 63.09
CA GLY A 873 57.80 -16.88 62.09
C GLY A 873 58.01 -16.35 60.69
N ASP A 874 58.23 -17.22 59.72
CA ASP A 874 58.41 -16.81 58.32
C ASP A 874 57.05 -16.42 57.70
N GLY A 875 57.05 -15.48 56.74
CA GLY A 875 55.85 -15.13 55.99
C GLY A 875 55.39 -16.26 55.06
N GLY A 876 54.08 -16.33 54.76
CA GLY A 876 53.57 -17.19 53.69
C GLY A 876 54.05 -16.74 52.31
N LEU A 877 53.73 -17.46 51.23
CA LEU A 877 54.23 -17.21 49.86
C LEU A 877 54.38 -15.73 49.45
N VAL A 878 53.41 -14.87 49.80
CA VAL A 878 53.44 -13.41 49.56
C VAL A 878 53.24 -12.55 50.83
N GLY A 879 53.63 -13.07 52.01
CA GLY A 879 53.46 -12.42 53.31
C GLY A 879 54.77 -11.91 53.93
N ASN A 880 54.70 -11.02 54.91
CA ASN A 880 55.90 -10.51 55.60
C ASN A 880 56.36 -11.45 56.71
N GLY A 881 57.66 -11.45 57.00
CA GLY A 881 58.21 -12.16 58.14
C GLY A 881 57.78 -11.55 59.48
N GLY A 882 57.60 -12.40 60.48
CA GLY A 882 57.24 -12.02 61.84
C GLY A 882 58.41 -11.39 62.58
N THR A 883 58.13 -10.53 63.56
CA THR A 883 59.20 -9.91 64.35
C THR A 883 59.82 -10.89 65.34
N GLY A 884 61.12 -10.76 65.61
CA GLY A 884 61.80 -11.53 66.64
C GLY A 884 61.32 -11.18 68.06
N GLY A 885 61.37 -12.16 68.97
CA GLY A 885 61.04 -11.98 70.38
C GLY A 885 62.11 -11.18 71.13
N THR A 886 61.73 -10.50 72.19
CA THR A 886 62.68 -9.74 73.00
C THR A 886 63.54 -10.66 73.87
N GLY A 887 64.81 -10.33 74.07
CA GLY A 887 65.67 -11.07 75.00
C GLY A 887 65.29 -10.81 76.46
N GLY A 888 65.45 -11.81 77.32
CA GLY A 888 65.18 -11.68 78.75
C GLY A 888 66.21 -10.78 79.46
N THR A 889 65.83 -10.16 80.57
CA THR A 889 66.74 -9.28 81.34
C THR A 889 67.79 -10.08 82.11
N GLY A 890 69.01 -9.56 82.26
CA GLY A 890 70.08 -10.18 83.04
C GLY A 890 69.86 -10.08 84.55
N GLY A 891 70.45 -11.00 85.31
CA GLY A 891 70.30 -11.09 86.77
C GLY A 891 71.14 -10.06 87.51
N THR A 892 70.74 -9.64 88.71
CA THR A 892 71.46 -8.63 89.51
C THR A 892 72.84 -9.11 89.96
N GLY A 893 73.83 -8.24 90.14
CA GLY A 893 75.19 -8.61 90.52
C GLY A 893 75.34 -8.96 92.01
N VAL A 894 76.35 -9.77 92.35
CA VAL A 894 76.64 -10.19 93.73
C VAL A 894 77.31 -9.04 94.48
N ALA A 895 76.81 -8.67 95.66
CA ALA A 895 77.47 -7.67 96.49
C ALA A 895 78.87 -8.15 96.92
N GLY A 896 79.85 -7.24 97.00
CA GLY A 896 81.21 -7.56 97.41
C GLY A 896 81.33 -7.76 98.92
N ASP A 897 82.18 -8.69 99.34
CA ASP A 897 82.44 -8.92 100.76
C ASP A 897 83.30 -7.79 101.35
N SER A 898 82.92 -7.28 102.53
CA SER A 898 83.69 -6.25 103.23
C SER A 898 84.96 -6.84 103.85
N ALA A 899 86.05 -6.07 103.89
CA ALA A 899 87.35 -6.55 104.38
C ALA A 899 87.31 -6.87 105.89
N VAL A 900 87.91 -8.00 106.28
CA VAL A 900 87.96 -8.49 107.68
C VAL A 900 89.33 -8.30 108.35
N ALA A 901 90.36 -7.90 107.58
CA ALA A 901 91.73 -7.70 108.05
C ALA A 901 92.21 -6.26 107.80
N PHE A 902 93.17 -5.83 108.61
CA PHE A 902 93.59 -4.44 108.71
C PHE A 902 94.52 -4.05 107.55
N GLY A 903 94.17 -2.99 106.82
CA GLY A 903 94.92 -2.55 105.62
C GLY A 903 94.45 -3.18 104.30
N ASP A 904 93.61 -4.22 104.34
CA ASP A 904 93.07 -4.86 103.14
C ASP A 904 91.88 -4.07 102.56
N SER A 905 91.76 -4.09 101.23
CA SER A 905 90.65 -3.46 100.51
C SER A 905 89.45 -4.40 100.43
N GLY A 906 88.23 -3.83 100.48
CA GLY A 906 86.99 -4.62 100.33
C GLY A 906 86.91 -5.21 98.92
N ASN A 907 86.41 -6.44 98.80
CA ASN A 907 86.28 -7.06 97.48
C ASN A 907 85.24 -6.28 96.64
N PRO A 908 85.53 -5.96 95.37
CA PRO A 908 84.57 -5.30 94.48
C PRO A 908 83.27 -6.10 94.33
N GLY A 909 82.15 -5.41 94.11
CA GLY A 909 80.89 -6.07 93.73
C GLY A 909 81.01 -6.73 92.35
N GLN A 910 80.39 -7.89 92.17
CA GLN A 910 80.39 -8.56 90.86
C GLN A 910 79.47 -7.82 89.89
N THR A 911 79.87 -7.77 88.61
CA THR A 911 79.10 -7.18 87.51
C THR A 911 77.75 -7.87 87.37
N GLY A 912 76.70 -7.11 87.04
CA GLY A 912 75.38 -7.66 86.74
C GLY A 912 75.40 -8.59 85.53
N GLY A 913 74.47 -9.53 85.47
CA GLY A 913 74.37 -10.49 84.38
C GLY A 913 73.99 -9.82 83.06
N THR A 914 74.42 -10.35 81.93
CA THR A 914 74.13 -9.77 80.62
C THR A 914 72.68 -10.03 80.22
N GLY A 915 72.05 -9.07 79.52
CA GLY A 915 70.74 -9.30 78.91
C GLY A 915 70.80 -10.38 77.82
N GLY A 916 69.70 -11.10 77.64
CA GLY A 916 69.55 -12.10 76.59
C GLY A 916 69.52 -11.49 75.21
N THR A 917 69.95 -12.23 74.20
CA THR A 917 69.90 -11.76 72.81
C THR A 917 68.46 -11.67 72.31
N GLY A 918 68.16 -10.65 71.51
CA GLY A 918 66.89 -10.57 70.79
C GLY A 918 66.78 -11.69 69.75
N GLY A 919 65.56 -12.18 69.53
CA GLY A 919 65.29 -13.20 68.53
C GLY A 919 65.49 -12.66 67.11
N VAL A 920 65.88 -13.52 66.18
CA VAL A 920 66.00 -13.15 64.76
C VAL A 920 64.60 -12.94 64.17
N GLY A 921 64.45 -11.97 63.27
CA GLY A 921 63.21 -11.78 62.51
C GLY A 921 62.92 -12.99 61.59
N GLY A 922 61.65 -13.23 61.32
CA GLY A 922 61.25 -14.22 60.32
C GLY A 922 61.58 -13.75 58.91
N ASN A 923 61.82 -14.67 57.99
CA ASN A 923 62.03 -14.32 56.59
C ASN A 923 60.71 -13.91 55.93
N GLY A 924 60.78 -13.07 54.91
CA GLY A 924 59.65 -12.75 54.04
C GLY A 924 59.20 -13.95 53.20
N GLY A 925 58.05 -13.82 52.56
CA GLY A 925 57.50 -14.83 51.67
C GLY A 925 58.39 -15.14 50.47
N ALA A 926 58.41 -16.41 50.08
CA ALA A 926 59.29 -16.89 49.00
C ALA A 926 59.03 -16.25 47.63
N ARG A 927 57.84 -15.69 47.39
CA ARG A 927 57.46 -15.01 46.14
C ARG A 927 57.43 -13.48 46.29
N ALA A 928 56.97 -12.97 47.44
CA ALA A 928 56.99 -11.56 47.79
C ALA A 928 56.84 -11.36 49.32
N GLY A 929 57.31 -10.23 49.85
CA GLY A 929 57.17 -9.89 51.26
C GLY A 929 58.49 -9.46 51.87
N ASN A 930 58.41 -8.61 52.89
CA ASN A 930 59.60 -8.10 53.58
C ASN A 930 59.96 -9.03 54.75
N GLY A 931 61.26 -9.19 55.00
CA GLY A 931 61.75 -9.81 56.23
C GLY A 931 61.25 -9.09 57.49
N GLY A 932 61.02 -9.87 58.54
CA GLY A 932 60.59 -9.36 59.84
C GLY A 932 61.72 -8.66 60.58
N ALA A 933 61.39 -7.66 61.39
CA ALA A 933 62.38 -7.00 62.24
C ALA A 933 62.92 -7.96 63.31
N GLY A 934 64.21 -7.85 63.63
CA GLY A 934 64.79 -8.56 64.77
C GLY A 934 64.23 -8.06 66.09
N GLY A 935 64.23 -8.94 67.10
CA GLY A 935 63.80 -8.61 68.45
C GLY A 935 64.81 -7.74 69.19
N THR A 936 64.36 -6.94 70.14
CA THR A 936 65.26 -6.13 70.96
C THR A 936 66.02 -7.03 71.95
N GLY A 937 67.29 -6.73 72.20
CA GLY A 937 68.05 -7.41 73.25
C GLY A 937 67.48 -7.11 74.63
N GLY A 938 67.67 -8.02 75.58
CA GLY A 938 67.25 -7.85 76.96
C GLY A 938 68.10 -6.81 77.68
N THR A 939 67.56 -6.18 78.73
CA THR A 939 68.34 -5.22 79.52
C THR A 939 69.33 -5.96 80.42
N GLY A 940 70.51 -5.37 80.64
CA GLY A 940 71.50 -5.93 81.57
C GLY A 940 71.06 -5.85 83.03
N GLY A 941 71.54 -6.76 83.86
CA GLY A 941 71.24 -6.79 85.29
C GLY A 941 71.93 -5.65 86.06
N ILE A 942 71.33 -5.21 87.15
CA ILE A 942 71.88 -4.14 88.00
C ILE A 942 73.15 -4.67 88.70
N GLY A 943 74.26 -3.91 88.72
CA GLY A 943 75.53 -4.33 89.32
C GLY A 943 75.47 -4.51 90.85
N GLY A 944 76.33 -5.39 91.39
CA GLY A 944 76.40 -5.65 92.83
C GLY A 944 77.04 -4.50 93.61
N VAL A 945 76.56 -4.19 94.81
CA VAL A 945 77.14 -3.10 95.63
C VAL A 945 78.51 -3.54 96.18
N GLY A 946 79.52 -2.67 96.19
CA GLY A 946 80.90 -3.03 96.61
C GLY A 946 81.05 -3.17 98.14
N GLY A 947 81.94 -4.04 98.60
CA GLY A 947 82.22 -4.27 100.02
C GLY A 947 83.03 -3.14 100.66
N ALA A 948 82.79 -2.82 101.94
CA ALA A 948 83.52 -1.76 102.64
C ALA A 948 84.98 -2.16 102.96
N GLY A 949 85.91 -1.20 102.96
CA GLY A 949 87.35 -1.42 103.24
C GLY A 949 87.68 -1.44 104.74
N GLY A 950 88.79 -2.07 105.12
CA GLY A 950 89.23 -2.18 106.53
C GLY A 950 89.94 -0.91 107.03
N ASN A 951 89.60 -0.43 108.23
CA ASN A 951 90.13 0.82 108.82
C ASN A 951 91.66 0.76 109.08
N GLY A 952 92.37 1.91 109.05
CA GLY A 952 93.82 2.06 109.34
C GLY A 952 94.14 2.65 110.74
N GLN A 953 95.30 2.31 111.34
CA GLN A 953 95.71 2.63 112.73
C GLN A 953 97.03 3.42 112.68
N SER A 954 97.11 4.50 113.45
CA SER A 954 98.26 5.40 113.58
C SER A 954 99.36 4.81 114.48
N GLY A 955 100.57 4.59 113.97
CA GLY A 955 101.76 4.23 114.78
C GLY A 955 102.77 5.39 114.82
N LEU A 956 103.10 6.01 115.97
CA LEU A 956 103.93 5.52 117.09
C LEU A 956 105.34 5.04 116.63
N PRO A 957 106.44 5.76 116.95
CA PRO A 957 107.77 5.49 116.40
C PRO A 957 108.38 4.18 116.96
N GLY A 958 108.75 3.24 116.10
CA GLY A 958 109.51 2.06 116.51
C GLY A 958 109.53 0.87 115.53
N LEU A 959 108.62 0.80 114.55
CA LEU A 959 108.60 -0.23 113.51
C LEU A 959 108.56 0.44 112.13
N ILE A 960 109.74 0.83 111.65
CA ILE A 960 109.96 1.47 110.35
C ILE A 960 110.26 0.35 109.34
N ASN A 961 109.49 0.24 108.25
CA ASN A 961 109.94 -0.47 107.03
C ASN A 961 111.28 0.13 106.61
N ALA A 962 112.20 -0.63 106.02
CA ALA A 962 113.60 -0.23 105.78
C ALA A 962 113.81 1.10 105.02
N ASP A 963 112.74 1.76 104.54
CA ASP A 963 112.70 3.05 103.86
C ASP A 963 111.86 4.18 104.52
N GLY A 964 111.26 3.99 105.72
CA GLY A 964 110.69 5.12 106.49
C GLY A 964 109.24 5.54 106.21
N SER A 965 108.41 4.77 105.50
CA SER A 965 107.00 5.13 105.20
C SER A 965 105.96 4.38 106.05
N GLY A 966 104.87 5.06 106.46
CA GLY A 966 103.74 4.48 107.23
C GLY A 966 102.66 3.85 106.35
N GLN A 967 101.97 2.80 106.83
CA GLN A 967 100.94 2.07 106.08
C GLN A 967 99.59 2.84 106.04
N THR A 968 99.05 3.13 104.85
CA THR A 968 97.71 3.71 104.65
C THR A 968 96.61 2.63 104.65
N GLY A 969 95.44 2.91 105.23
CA GLY A 969 94.29 1.97 105.28
C GLY A 969 93.71 1.59 103.91
N GLY A 970 93.11 0.40 103.82
CA GLY A 970 92.60 -0.16 102.57
C GLY A 970 91.35 0.56 102.04
N SER A 971 91.27 0.78 100.72
CA SER A 971 90.11 1.40 100.08
C SER A 971 88.88 0.46 100.04
N GLY A 972 87.67 1.02 100.10
CA GLY A 972 86.44 0.26 99.83
C GLY A 972 86.40 -0.32 98.42
N GLY A 973 85.81 -1.50 98.28
CA GLY A 973 85.60 -2.16 97.00
C GLY A 973 84.68 -1.33 96.11
N ARG A 974 85.06 -1.15 94.84
CA ARG A 974 84.17 -0.47 93.88
C ARG A 974 82.88 -1.28 93.70
N GLY A 975 81.75 -0.59 93.54
CA GLY A 975 80.52 -1.23 93.10
C GLY A 975 80.71 -1.93 91.76
N GLY A 976 80.09 -3.09 91.61
CA GLY A 976 80.02 -3.81 90.34
C GLY A 976 79.32 -2.96 89.31
N THR A 977 79.82 -3.01 88.08
CA THR A 977 79.18 -2.34 86.95
C THR A 977 77.84 -3.03 86.62
N GLY A 978 76.89 -2.30 86.05
CA GLY A 978 75.71 -2.92 85.44
C GLY A 978 76.13 -3.93 84.36
N GLY A 979 75.33 -4.99 84.20
CA GLY A 979 75.52 -5.95 83.12
C GLY A 979 75.33 -5.29 81.76
N GLY A 980 76.02 -5.79 80.74
CA GLY A 980 75.80 -5.37 79.37
C GLY A 980 74.38 -5.69 78.91
N GLY A 981 73.75 -4.78 78.17
CA GLY A 981 72.51 -5.09 77.45
C GLY A 981 72.74 -6.22 76.43
N GLY A 982 71.71 -7.02 76.21
CA GLY A 982 71.71 -8.03 75.16
C GLY A 982 71.78 -7.40 73.78
N VAL A 983 72.39 -8.12 72.84
CA VAL A 983 72.45 -7.69 71.44
C VAL A 983 71.07 -7.87 70.81
N GLY A 984 70.63 -6.90 70.01
CA GLY A 984 69.41 -7.01 69.20
C GLY A 984 69.52 -8.14 68.17
N GLY A 985 68.40 -8.78 67.87
CA GLY A 985 68.32 -9.80 66.84
C GLY A 985 68.52 -9.21 65.44
N ALA A 986 69.06 -10.02 64.52
CA ALA A 986 69.11 -9.67 63.11
C ALA A 986 67.69 -9.61 62.51
N GLY A 987 67.50 -8.76 61.50
CA GLY A 987 66.30 -8.84 60.66
C GLY A 987 66.28 -10.13 59.82
N GLY A 988 65.09 -10.57 59.43
CA GLY A 988 64.93 -11.64 58.46
C GLY A 988 65.26 -11.18 57.03
N GLN A 989 65.48 -12.15 56.15
CA GLN A 989 65.73 -11.92 54.72
C GLN A 989 64.43 -11.68 53.96
#